data_AF-A0A0F3P0H9-F1
#
_entry.id   AF-A0A0F3P0H9-F1
#
_cell.length_a   1.000
_cell.length_b   1.000
_cell.length_c   1.000
_cell.angle_alpha   90.00
_cell.angle_beta   90.00
_cell.angle_gamma   90.00
#
_symmetry.space_group_name_H-M   'P 1'
#
loop_
_entity.id
_entity.type
_entity.pdbx_description
1 polymer ?
#
loop_
_entity_poly.entity_id
_entity_poly.type
_entity_poly.pdbx_seq_one_letter_code
_entity_poly.pdbx_strand_id
1 'polypeptide(L)'
;NQISNLFNNSTDIVCDWGELQNNINDKILTLCLPESITQQLISINQFIGNELFNWLEYHDNNMLCNKSSEYLAVNYICNIEWTPRGTINYLQTARNILARDDNGLSNDQKYQLACNYCLEDSITNYAQKVNLASYLQTTSYLQTIRLHSQPMVYFWSSNMYSTNIDSTTADVKTIDALVSDYNNRNRTNIDTNTYIFNILVEHNCHKAMNYVPIEYIWNRLSYEEKSKKLTLVINNINNSDFICLLLSQLDYKQQQKILQNPYFLSVTLTSFLNDLLLSDYFLPIAYNALNIMPEESFFYLIDAVADRIGPSLYSKIYDDNHYKFIFKELWQFAPKRLKEYVLECNNTYLIQNFIVFKLFLNDEINNDIDIAKLVLADANAMHKYNIMFCGSLQCGVKKCRDLIIKDQWNFLDTFIKLFISSTEDINTLKQELIKDHGYQITIHFYQKQEYDKAEHFLKWCLESDKKIKTFKKELASKEFSCQILESMVTSNKSDFIEIEDYFQWCASNDLKVINELKESIPQKWFQEVIFKLIEQDQYELLDRILNWCFSNDQEKIDNCKNSFYTTKGSNSYCCFSYLIYRLIEKDNSFQLLDKFVKWCFTDIQKINHFKKWILCPQDGIYSLCTYQLQKYKFELADKSVAWAAMSHEEIDLFKNKFMVDKEIEYILDDYMEEQDKLQSLIKWFSPSIEIIKKFKEIILNMHYNSDFSESLDRYLQECENVDHDIKNDVNDTMEKLLLNVENIISNDQLAVNAIGELALNI
;
A
#
# COMPACT_ATOMS: atom_id res chain seq x y z
N ASN A 1 -5.14 35.52 -25.84
CA ASN A 1 -4.98 37.00 -25.80
C ASN A 1 -5.58 37.66 -24.55
N GLN A 2 -6.90 37.71 -24.34
CA GLN A 2 -7.46 38.39 -23.15
C GLN A 2 -7.06 37.74 -21.80
N ILE A 3 -7.03 36.41 -21.72
CA ILE A 3 -6.58 35.68 -20.52
C ILE A 3 -5.08 35.92 -20.24
N SER A 4 -4.24 35.84 -21.28
CA SER A 4 -2.79 36.13 -21.18
C SER A 4 -2.52 37.56 -20.66
N ASN A 5 -3.36 38.53 -21.02
CA ASN A 5 -3.25 39.90 -20.51
C ASN A 5 -3.59 40.05 -19.01
N LEU A 6 -4.31 39.09 -18.40
CA LEU A 6 -4.61 39.11 -16.97
C LEU A 6 -3.40 38.74 -16.11
N PHE A 7 -2.43 38.00 -16.67
CA PHE A 7 -1.15 37.66 -16.02
C PHE A 7 -0.20 38.87 -15.91
N ASN A 8 -0.48 40.00 -16.59
CA ASN A 8 0.39 41.17 -16.65
C ASN A 8 0.35 42.10 -15.42
N ASN A 9 -0.62 41.91 -14.51
CA ASN A 9 -0.91 42.86 -13.42
C ASN A 9 -0.52 42.37 -12.02
N SER A 10 0.08 41.20 -11.87
CA SER A 10 0.57 40.70 -10.58
C SER A 10 2.08 40.83 -10.54
N THR A 11 2.62 41.62 -9.62
CA THR A 11 4.08 41.70 -9.39
C THR A 11 4.66 40.46 -8.68
N ASP A 12 3.80 39.50 -8.31
CA ASP A 12 4.14 38.29 -7.54
C ASP A 12 4.09 36.99 -8.37
N ILE A 13 4.42 37.05 -9.67
CA ILE A 13 4.18 35.98 -10.66
C ILE A 13 4.91 34.65 -10.38
N VAL A 14 6.02 34.64 -9.61
CA VAL A 14 6.89 33.45 -9.56
C VAL A 14 6.95 32.74 -8.21
N CYS A 15 6.51 33.38 -7.11
CA CYS A 15 6.49 32.69 -5.82
C CYS A 15 5.26 31.78 -5.65
N ASP A 16 4.15 32.06 -6.35
CA ASP A 16 2.94 31.22 -6.24
C ASP A 16 2.10 31.21 -7.55
N TRP A 17 2.61 30.54 -8.60
CA TRP A 17 1.92 30.40 -9.90
C TRP A 17 0.50 29.83 -9.76
N GLY A 18 0.30 28.95 -8.78
CA GLY A 18 -1.01 28.41 -8.45
C GLY A 18 -1.99 29.48 -7.95
N GLU A 19 -1.53 30.44 -7.15
CA GLU A 19 -2.33 31.58 -6.69
C GLU A 19 -2.77 32.47 -7.86
N LEU A 20 -1.90 32.69 -8.84
CA LEU A 20 -2.22 33.46 -10.04
C LEU A 20 -3.27 32.78 -10.93
N GLN A 21 -3.13 31.46 -11.15
CA GLN A 21 -4.15 30.68 -11.86
C GLN A 21 -5.50 30.71 -11.11
N ASN A 22 -5.49 30.58 -9.78
CA ASN A 22 -6.69 30.64 -8.95
C ASN A 22 -7.36 32.03 -9.00
N ASN A 23 -6.59 33.11 -8.95
CA ASN A 23 -7.10 34.48 -9.08
C ASN A 23 -7.79 34.74 -10.44
N ILE A 24 -7.32 34.09 -11.51
CA ILE A 24 -7.99 34.18 -12.82
C ILE A 24 -9.24 33.30 -12.85
N ASN A 25 -9.22 32.12 -12.23
CA ASN A 25 -10.41 31.30 -12.08
C ASN A 25 -11.51 32.05 -11.29
N ASP A 26 -11.15 32.74 -10.21
CA ASP A 26 -12.07 33.57 -9.44
C ASP A 26 -12.69 34.67 -10.29
N LYS A 27 -11.90 35.33 -11.15
CA LYS A 27 -12.42 36.31 -12.12
C LYS A 27 -13.34 35.67 -13.14
N ILE A 28 -13.04 34.48 -13.66
CA ILE A 28 -13.92 33.75 -14.58
C ILE A 28 -15.25 33.41 -13.89
N LEU A 29 -15.22 32.98 -12.64
CA LEU A 29 -16.41 32.70 -11.84
C LEU A 29 -17.29 33.94 -11.63
N THR A 30 -16.69 35.14 -11.56
CA THR A 30 -17.46 36.40 -11.47
C THR A 30 -18.16 36.84 -12.76
N LEU A 31 -17.89 36.19 -13.90
CA LEU A 31 -18.51 36.55 -15.20
C LEU A 31 -19.97 36.07 -15.34
N CYS A 32 -20.50 35.32 -14.37
CA CYS A 32 -21.88 34.79 -14.36
C CYS A 32 -22.29 34.09 -15.67
N LEU A 33 -21.37 33.32 -16.26
CA LEU A 33 -21.61 32.57 -17.49
C LEU A 33 -22.31 31.23 -17.19
N PRO A 34 -23.01 30.63 -18.18
CA PRO A 34 -23.51 29.27 -18.07
C PRO A 34 -22.43 28.30 -17.60
N GLU A 35 -22.78 27.35 -16.73
CA GLU A 35 -21.83 26.46 -16.05
C GLU A 35 -20.90 25.74 -17.04
N SER A 36 -21.43 25.26 -18.17
CA SER A 36 -20.63 24.62 -19.23
C SER A 36 -19.56 25.54 -19.82
N ILE A 37 -19.86 26.83 -20.00
CA ILE A 37 -18.93 27.83 -20.54
C ILE A 37 -17.90 28.24 -19.48
N THR A 38 -18.36 28.40 -18.23
CA THR A 38 -17.49 28.72 -17.08
C THR A 38 -16.43 27.63 -16.89
N GLN A 39 -16.82 26.35 -16.94
CA GLN A 39 -15.89 25.23 -16.82
C GLN A 39 -14.90 25.19 -17.99
N GLN A 40 -15.37 25.38 -19.23
CA GLN A 40 -14.48 25.46 -20.40
C GLN A 40 -13.42 26.57 -20.27
N LEU A 41 -13.80 27.75 -19.77
CA LEU A 41 -12.87 28.87 -19.59
C LEU A 41 -11.84 28.59 -18.48
N ILE A 42 -12.25 27.93 -17.38
CA ILE A 42 -11.32 27.50 -16.32
C ILE A 42 -10.31 26.49 -16.88
N SER A 43 -10.75 25.53 -17.67
CA SER A 43 -9.87 24.55 -18.33
C SER A 43 -8.89 25.20 -19.31
N ILE A 44 -9.36 26.16 -20.12
CA ILE A 44 -8.50 26.94 -21.02
C ILE A 44 -7.47 27.74 -20.20
N ASN A 45 -7.85 28.32 -19.07
CA ASN A 45 -6.93 29.04 -18.20
C ASN A 45 -5.85 28.13 -17.60
N GLN A 46 -6.21 26.92 -17.17
CA GLN A 46 -5.23 25.93 -16.71
C GLN A 46 -4.24 25.56 -17.81
N PHE A 47 -4.73 25.34 -19.04
CA PHE A 47 -3.89 25.02 -20.20
C PHE A 47 -2.92 26.17 -20.53
N ILE A 48 -3.45 27.38 -20.74
CA ILE A 48 -2.64 28.59 -21.04
C ILE A 48 -1.64 28.84 -19.92
N GLY A 49 -2.06 28.69 -18.67
CA GLY A 49 -1.18 28.89 -17.52
C GLY A 49 -0.05 27.85 -17.48
N ASN A 50 -0.30 26.59 -17.81
CA ASN A 50 0.76 25.59 -17.88
C ASN A 50 1.75 25.89 -19.01
N GLU A 51 1.26 26.28 -20.19
CA GLU A 51 2.12 26.67 -21.33
C GLU A 51 3.02 27.87 -20.98
N LEU A 52 2.48 28.87 -20.28
CA LEU A 52 3.25 30.03 -19.81
C LEU A 52 4.28 29.65 -18.75
N PHE A 53 3.90 28.87 -17.74
CA PHE A 53 4.83 28.41 -16.69
C PHE A 53 6.01 27.67 -17.29
N ASN A 54 5.70 26.71 -18.16
CA ASN A 54 6.66 25.93 -18.92
C ASN A 54 7.63 26.84 -19.70
N TRP A 55 7.09 27.80 -20.44
CA TRP A 55 7.90 28.76 -21.19
C TRP A 55 8.81 29.59 -20.28
N LEU A 56 8.32 30.06 -19.13
CA LEU A 56 9.10 30.83 -18.16
C LEU A 56 10.26 29.99 -17.59
N GLU A 57 9.95 28.80 -17.10
CA GLU A 57 10.93 27.88 -16.53
C GLU A 57 12.04 27.54 -17.53
N TYR A 58 11.68 27.25 -18.79
CA TYR A 58 12.66 26.95 -19.83
C TYR A 58 13.61 28.13 -20.08
N HIS A 59 13.07 29.35 -20.20
CA HIS A 59 13.88 30.52 -20.52
C HIS A 59 14.74 30.96 -19.35
N ASP A 60 14.23 30.98 -18.13
CA ASP A 60 15.00 31.40 -16.95
C ASP A 60 16.10 30.39 -16.58
N ASN A 61 15.86 29.08 -16.74
CA ASN A 61 16.85 28.05 -16.41
C ASN A 61 17.90 27.81 -17.51
N ASN A 62 17.64 28.14 -18.77
CA ASN A 62 18.53 27.77 -19.88
C ASN A 62 19.02 28.93 -20.76
N MET A 63 18.36 30.10 -20.73
CA MET A 63 18.61 31.21 -21.67
C MET A 63 18.91 32.53 -20.98
N LEU A 64 18.14 32.88 -19.95
CA LEU A 64 18.10 34.19 -19.32
C LEU A 64 18.66 34.17 -17.89
N CYS A 65 19.43 33.15 -17.51
CA CYS A 65 19.99 33.04 -16.16
C CYS A 65 20.75 34.31 -15.73
N ASN A 66 20.36 34.90 -14.59
CA ASN A 66 21.13 35.96 -13.93
C ASN A 66 21.68 35.47 -12.57
N LYS A 67 22.82 36.02 -12.14
CA LYS A 67 23.46 35.71 -10.84
C LYS A 67 22.61 36.14 -9.63
N SER A 68 21.58 36.96 -9.84
CA SER A 68 20.72 37.56 -8.81
C SER A 68 19.44 36.79 -8.49
N SER A 69 19.21 35.60 -9.07
CA SER A 69 17.99 34.80 -8.84
C SER A 69 16.68 35.45 -9.31
N GLU A 70 16.75 36.54 -10.09
CA GLU A 70 15.57 37.21 -10.66
C GLU A 70 15.11 36.48 -11.94
N TYR A 71 13.82 36.14 -11.99
CA TYR A 71 13.16 35.53 -13.15
C TYR A 71 12.95 36.58 -14.25
N LEU A 72 13.83 36.59 -15.25
CA LEU A 72 13.85 37.60 -16.31
C LEU A 72 12.83 37.30 -17.41
N ALA A 73 12.45 36.05 -17.63
CA ALA A 73 11.51 35.63 -18.66
C ALA A 73 10.13 36.29 -18.49
N VAL A 74 9.70 36.52 -17.24
CA VAL A 74 8.42 37.15 -16.91
C VAL A 74 8.23 38.51 -17.59
N ASN A 75 9.32 39.27 -17.76
CA ASN A 75 9.28 40.60 -18.39
C ASN A 75 8.88 40.57 -19.87
N TYR A 76 8.88 39.39 -20.50
CA TYR A 76 8.57 39.21 -21.91
C TYR A 76 7.28 38.44 -22.17
N ILE A 77 6.45 38.17 -21.17
CA ILE A 77 5.14 37.50 -21.37
C ILE A 77 4.29 38.26 -22.39
N CYS A 78 4.32 39.60 -22.37
CA CYS A 78 3.62 40.44 -23.34
C CYS A 78 4.10 40.28 -24.80
N ASN A 79 5.26 39.67 -25.01
CA ASN A 79 5.84 39.44 -26.32
C ASN A 79 5.50 38.06 -26.89
N ILE A 80 4.84 37.21 -26.08
CA ILE A 80 4.37 35.88 -26.48
C ILE A 80 3.34 36.02 -27.58
N GLU A 81 3.67 35.42 -28.72
CA GLU A 81 2.74 35.23 -29.83
C GLU A 81 2.10 33.86 -29.69
N TRP A 82 0.77 33.80 -29.77
CA TRP A 82 0.03 32.54 -29.71
C TRP A 82 -0.19 31.98 -31.11
N THR A 83 -0.05 30.67 -31.28
CA THR A 83 -0.51 30.00 -32.49
C THR A 83 -2.05 30.01 -32.54
N PRO A 84 -2.67 29.82 -33.73
CA PRO A 84 -4.12 29.59 -33.81
C PRO A 84 -4.60 28.39 -33.00
N ARG A 85 -3.68 27.50 -32.58
CA ARG A 85 -3.93 26.31 -31.77
C ARG A 85 -3.75 26.55 -30.27
N GLY A 86 -3.52 27.80 -29.85
CA GLY A 86 -3.41 28.17 -28.43
C GLY A 86 -2.11 27.74 -27.74
N THR A 87 -1.10 27.29 -28.49
CA THR A 87 0.27 27.06 -28.01
C THR A 87 1.15 28.28 -28.29
N ILE A 88 2.32 28.38 -27.65
CA ILE A 88 3.23 29.51 -27.87
C ILE A 88 3.96 29.35 -29.22
N ASN A 89 3.86 30.37 -30.08
CA ASN A 89 4.67 30.48 -31.29
C ASN A 89 6.08 30.95 -30.89
N TYR A 90 6.91 29.98 -30.53
CA TYR A 90 8.29 30.15 -30.08
C TYR A 90 9.14 31.01 -31.01
N LEU A 91 9.11 30.74 -32.31
CA LEU A 91 9.92 31.46 -33.31
C LEU A 91 9.50 32.94 -33.42
N GLN A 92 8.18 33.20 -33.52
CA GLN A 92 7.69 34.58 -33.64
C GLN A 92 7.85 35.35 -32.34
N THR A 93 7.64 34.69 -31.19
CA THR A 93 7.89 35.25 -29.86
C THR A 93 9.35 35.71 -29.73
N ALA A 94 10.31 34.88 -30.12
CA ALA A 94 11.72 35.24 -30.08
C ALA A 94 12.05 36.45 -30.99
N ARG A 95 11.45 36.52 -32.18
CA ARG A 95 11.57 37.69 -33.07
C ARG A 95 11.02 38.95 -32.41
N ASN A 96 9.84 38.86 -31.79
CA ASN A 96 9.21 39.99 -31.10
C ASN A 96 10.08 40.50 -29.94
N ILE A 97 10.72 39.60 -29.19
CA ILE A 97 11.64 39.96 -28.10
C ILE A 97 12.89 40.66 -28.63
N LEU A 98 13.50 40.13 -29.71
CA LEU A 98 14.72 40.70 -30.29
C LEU A 98 14.48 42.03 -31.03
N ALA A 99 13.29 42.23 -31.58
CA ALA A 99 12.91 43.45 -32.30
C ALA A 99 12.75 44.69 -31.39
N ARG A 100 12.66 44.50 -30.07
CA ARG A 100 12.58 45.60 -29.10
C ARG A 100 13.95 46.18 -28.81
N ASP A 101 14.12 47.47 -29.09
CA ASP A 101 15.34 48.20 -28.78
C ASP A 101 15.57 48.34 -27.26
N ASP A 102 14.50 48.35 -26.47
CA ASP A 102 14.47 48.53 -25.01
C ASP A 102 14.34 47.22 -24.22
N ASN A 103 14.65 46.08 -24.82
CA ASN A 103 14.39 44.77 -24.20
C ASN A 103 15.26 44.42 -22.99
N GLY A 104 16.15 45.28 -22.49
CA GLY A 104 16.95 45.01 -21.29
C GLY A 104 17.97 43.85 -21.39
N LEU A 105 18.04 43.15 -22.52
CA LEU A 105 18.96 42.03 -22.75
C LEU A 105 20.36 42.51 -23.16
N SER A 106 21.38 41.83 -22.66
CA SER A 106 22.76 42.03 -23.13
C SER A 106 22.94 41.48 -24.55
N ASN A 107 24.00 41.92 -25.26
CA ASN A 107 24.31 41.38 -26.59
C ASN A 107 24.56 39.86 -26.55
N ASP A 108 25.15 39.34 -25.47
CA ASP A 108 25.34 37.90 -25.28
C ASP A 108 24.01 37.17 -25.14
N GLN A 109 23.07 37.71 -24.36
CA GLN A 109 21.72 37.12 -24.22
C GLN A 109 20.94 37.17 -25.54
N LYS A 110 21.03 38.29 -26.28
CA LYS A 110 20.41 38.42 -27.61
C LYS A 110 20.98 37.42 -28.62
N TYR A 111 22.29 37.22 -28.59
CA TYR A 111 22.97 36.24 -29.44
C TYR A 111 22.55 34.81 -29.09
N GLN A 112 22.55 34.45 -27.80
CA GLN A 112 22.11 33.12 -27.36
C GLN A 112 20.65 32.86 -27.74
N LEU A 113 19.76 33.83 -27.54
CA LEU A 113 18.36 33.75 -27.95
C LEU A 113 18.23 33.52 -29.46
N ALA A 114 18.92 34.32 -30.27
CA ALA A 114 18.92 34.19 -31.73
C ALA A 114 19.42 32.80 -32.18
N CYS A 115 20.50 32.30 -31.58
CA CYS A 115 21.05 30.97 -31.86
C CYS A 115 20.07 29.84 -31.54
N ASN A 116 19.46 29.86 -30.35
CA ASN A 116 18.56 28.80 -29.90
C ASN A 116 17.22 28.77 -30.64
N TYR A 117 16.80 29.91 -31.22
CA TYR A 117 15.66 30.00 -32.13
C TYR A 117 16.03 29.99 -33.62
N CYS A 118 17.30 29.77 -33.95
CA CYS A 118 17.81 29.65 -35.33
C CYS A 118 17.47 30.87 -36.23
N LEU A 119 17.50 32.08 -35.66
CA LEU A 119 17.20 33.33 -36.37
C LEU A 119 18.43 33.85 -37.12
N GLU A 120 18.73 33.28 -38.29
CA GLU A 120 19.97 33.51 -39.07
C GLU A 120 20.36 35.00 -39.18
N ASP A 121 19.43 35.88 -39.58
CA ASP A 121 19.71 37.32 -39.72
C ASP A 121 20.14 37.98 -38.40
N SER A 122 19.49 37.61 -37.30
CA SER A 122 19.80 38.12 -35.97
C SER A 122 21.11 37.54 -35.45
N ILE A 123 21.39 36.27 -35.73
CA ILE A 123 22.65 35.61 -35.39
C ILE A 123 23.82 36.36 -36.03
N THR A 124 23.75 36.65 -37.33
CA THR A 124 24.82 37.38 -38.02
C THR A 124 25.02 38.78 -37.44
N ASN A 125 23.94 39.50 -37.13
CA ASN A 125 24.00 40.85 -36.54
C ASN A 125 24.65 40.86 -35.15
N TYR A 126 24.27 39.92 -34.28
CA TYR A 126 24.80 39.87 -32.91
C TYR A 126 26.16 39.18 -32.81
N ALA A 127 26.50 38.26 -33.71
CA ALA A 127 27.81 37.59 -33.75
C ALA A 127 28.99 38.58 -33.81
N GLN A 128 28.78 39.71 -34.50
CA GLN A 128 29.79 40.79 -34.60
C GLN A 128 29.95 41.60 -33.30
N LYS A 129 29.01 41.48 -32.36
CA LYS A 129 28.91 42.27 -31.12
C LYS A 129 29.26 41.48 -29.87
N VAL A 130 29.65 40.22 -30.02
CA VAL A 130 29.97 39.29 -28.93
C VAL A 130 31.33 38.62 -29.15
N ASN A 131 31.94 38.11 -28.09
CA ASN A 131 33.19 37.35 -28.20
C ASN A 131 32.91 35.88 -28.55
N LEU A 132 32.82 35.55 -29.84
CA LEU A 132 32.60 34.19 -30.32
C LEU A 132 33.60 33.16 -29.78
N ALA A 133 34.87 33.56 -29.61
CA ALA A 133 35.91 32.68 -29.09
C ALA A 133 35.58 32.21 -27.68
N SER A 134 34.95 33.04 -26.84
CA SER A 134 34.59 32.68 -25.47
C SER A 134 33.52 31.57 -25.38
N TYR A 135 32.73 31.38 -26.44
CA TYR A 135 31.78 30.28 -26.55
C TYR A 135 32.46 28.95 -26.93
N LEU A 136 33.63 29.01 -27.57
CA LEU A 136 34.37 27.85 -28.10
C LEU A 136 35.63 27.48 -27.29
N GLN A 137 36.26 28.45 -26.63
CA GLN A 137 37.47 28.30 -25.80
C GLN A 137 37.12 27.73 -24.42
N THR A 138 37.23 26.41 -24.27
CA THR A 138 37.20 25.72 -22.97
C THR A 138 38.05 24.44 -23.06
N THR A 139 38.39 23.81 -21.92
CA THR A 139 39.05 22.50 -21.93
C THR A 139 38.16 21.44 -22.60
N SER A 140 38.74 20.37 -23.16
CA SER A 140 38.01 19.35 -23.93
C SER A 140 36.79 18.75 -23.19
N TYR A 141 36.87 18.63 -21.86
CA TYR A 141 35.78 18.17 -21.01
C TYR A 141 34.65 19.22 -20.89
N LEU A 142 34.99 20.49 -20.62
CA LEU A 142 34.01 21.58 -20.51
C LEU A 142 33.39 21.95 -21.86
N GLN A 143 34.10 21.72 -22.98
CA GLN A 143 33.57 21.85 -24.34
C GLN A 143 32.41 20.89 -24.59
N THR A 144 32.56 19.63 -24.16
CA THR A 144 31.52 18.61 -24.30
C THR A 144 30.28 18.99 -23.48
N ILE A 145 30.47 19.42 -22.22
CA ILE A 145 29.38 19.89 -21.35
C ILE A 145 28.63 21.10 -21.95
N ARG A 146 29.36 22.05 -22.54
CA ARG A 146 28.74 23.22 -23.21
C ARG A 146 27.97 22.84 -24.47
N LEU A 147 28.51 21.93 -25.29
CA LEU A 147 27.83 21.44 -26.48
C LEU A 147 26.49 20.76 -26.11
N HIS A 148 26.46 19.96 -25.04
CA HIS A 148 25.23 19.32 -24.60
C HIS A 148 24.23 20.29 -23.94
N SER A 149 24.69 21.35 -23.28
CA SER A 149 23.82 22.33 -22.61
C SER A 149 23.28 23.42 -23.54
N GLN A 150 24.06 23.87 -24.52
CA GLN A 150 23.68 24.91 -25.49
C GLN A 150 24.10 24.53 -26.93
N PRO A 151 23.54 23.45 -27.49
CA PRO A 151 24.01 22.88 -28.77
C PRO A 151 23.93 23.87 -29.94
N MET A 152 22.86 24.67 -30.02
CA MET A 152 22.70 25.61 -31.13
C MET A 152 23.61 26.83 -31.01
N VAL A 153 23.87 27.32 -29.80
CA VAL A 153 24.86 28.40 -29.58
C VAL A 153 26.24 27.94 -30.03
N TYR A 154 26.62 26.71 -29.70
CA TYR A 154 27.91 26.16 -30.11
C TYR A 154 27.98 25.93 -31.63
N PHE A 155 26.94 25.33 -32.22
CA PHE A 155 26.82 25.13 -33.67
C PHE A 155 26.98 26.44 -34.44
N TRP A 156 26.22 27.46 -34.07
CA TRP A 156 26.27 28.77 -34.74
C TRP A 156 27.57 29.50 -34.49
N SER A 157 28.09 29.48 -33.27
CA SER A 157 29.37 30.13 -32.96
C SER A 157 30.52 29.48 -33.73
N SER A 158 30.53 28.15 -33.87
CA SER A 158 31.52 27.45 -34.68
C SER A 158 31.42 27.84 -36.15
N ASN A 159 30.21 27.90 -36.70
CA ASN A 159 29.98 28.29 -38.10
C ASN A 159 30.34 29.76 -38.36
N MET A 160 30.01 30.68 -37.45
CA MET A 160 30.34 32.10 -37.60
C MET A 160 31.84 32.36 -37.37
N TYR A 161 32.50 31.57 -36.53
CA TYR A 161 33.93 31.70 -36.27
C TYR A 161 34.76 31.22 -37.47
N SER A 162 34.37 30.11 -38.12
CA SER A 162 35.05 29.57 -39.30
C SER A 162 34.92 30.46 -40.54
N THR A 163 33.88 31.29 -40.64
CA THR A 163 33.66 32.19 -41.77
C THR A 163 34.31 33.57 -41.61
N ASN A 164 34.67 34.00 -40.39
CA ASN A 164 35.06 35.39 -40.11
C ASN A 164 36.51 35.59 -39.63
N ILE A 165 37.30 34.54 -39.40
CA ILE A 165 38.65 34.66 -38.81
C ILE A 165 39.66 33.76 -39.56
N ASP A 166 40.79 34.33 -39.98
CA ASP A 166 41.97 33.58 -40.46
C ASP A 166 42.51 32.69 -39.33
N SER A 167 42.31 31.38 -39.48
CA SER A 167 42.57 30.35 -38.48
C SER A 167 44.04 30.27 -38.05
N THR A 168 44.42 30.98 -36.98
CA THR A 168 45.76 30.84 -36.35
C THR A 168 45.74 30.71 -34.83
N THR A 169 44.57 30.73 -34.17
CA THR A 169 44.46 30.43 -32.74
C THR A 169 44.34 28.91 -32.51
N ALA A 170 45.42 28.29 -32.07
CA ALA A 170 45.60 26.83 -31.94
C ALA A 170 44.70 26.11 -30.90
N ASP A 171 43.94 26.85 -30.07
CA ASP A 171 43.21 26.29 -28.92
C ASP A 171 41.68 26.22 -29.08
N VAL A 172 41.14 26.50 -30.28
CA VAL A 172 39.70 26.46 -30.55
C VAL A 172 39.33 25.24 -31.40
N LYS A 173 38.67 24.24 -30.79
CA LYS A 173 38.07 23.14 -31.54
C LYS A 173 36.72 23.59 -32.10
N THR A 174 36.57 23.56 -33.42
CA THR A 174 35.28 23.76 -34.09
C THR A 174 34.43 22.49 -33.97
N ILE A 175 33.15 22.61 -34.28
CA ILE A 175 32.22 21.48 -34.29
C ILE A 175 32.66 20.37 -35.25
N ASP A 176 33.25 20.72 -36.39
CA ASP A 176 33.74 19.74 -37.38
C ASP A 176 34.90 18.90 -36.81
N ALA A 177 35.77 19.51 -35.99
CA ALA A 177 36.83 18.79 -35.30
C ALA A 177 36.26 17.79 -34.28
N LEU A 178 35.18 18.16 -33.57
CA LEU A 178 34.51 17.26 -32.64
C LEU A 178 33.79 16.11 -33.35
N VAL A 179 33.14 16.39 -34.48
CA VAL A 179 32.49 15.36 -35.32
C VAL A 179 33.53 14.39 -35.88
N SER A 180 34.68 14.89 -36.33
CA SER A 180 35.79 14.06 -36.77
C SER A 180 36.33 13.18 -35.64
N ASP A 181 36.53 13.74 -34.43
CA ASP A 181 36.95 12.97 -33.25
C ASP A 181 35.92 11.89 -32.89
N TYR A 182 34.62 12.21 -32.93
CA TYR A 182 33.53 11.27 -32.68
C TYR A 182 33.51 10.14 -33.71
N ASN A 183 33.60 10.47 -35.00
CA ASN A 183 33.62 9.50 -36.09
C ASN A 183 34.81 8.54 -35.97
N ASN A 184 35.99 9.05 -35.63
CA ASN A 184 37.18 8.23 -35.41
C ASN A 184 37.03 7.28 -34.22
N ARG A 185 36.47 7.76 -33.10
CA ARG A 185 36.28 6.94 -31.88
C ARG A 185 35.23 5.85 -32.06
N ASN A 186 34.11 6.18 -32.72
CA ASN A 186 32.95 5.30 -32.83
C ASN A 186 32.91 4.53 -34.16
N ARG A 187 33.89 4.74 -35.05
CA ARG A 187 33.92 4.17 -36.42
C ARG A 187 32.64 4.47 -37.18
N THR A 188 32.14 5.70 -37.04
CA THR A 188 30.96 6.21 -37.76
C THR A 188 31.38 7.17 -38.86
N ASN A 189 30.43 7.53 -39.73
CA ASN A 189 30.63 8.57 -40.74
C ASN A 189 29.39 9.49 -40.78
N ILE A 190 29.09 10.12 -39.64
CA ILE A 190 27.97 11.05 -39.53
C ILE A 190 28.45 12.48 -39.81
N ASP A 191 27.61 13.28 -40.46
CA ASP A 191 27.85 14.70 -40.68
C ASP A 191 27.49 15.56 -39.46
N THR A 192 27.88 16.83 -39.50
CA THR A 192 27.66 17.80 -38.42
C THR A 192 26.18 18.00 -38.07
N ASN A 193 25.27 18.05 -39.05
CA ASN A 193 23.84 18.19 -38.79
C ASN A 193 23.30 16.94 -38.11
N THR A 194 23.67 15.75 -38.59
CA THR A 194 23.28 14.47 -37.98
C THR A 194 23.81 14.35 -36.55
N TYR A 195 25.03 14.80 -36.27
CA TYR A 195 25.60 14.79 -34.92
C TYR A 195 24.83 15.72 -33.97
N ILE A 196 24.55 16.96 -34.39
CA ILE A 196 23.78 17.92 -33.59
C ILE A 196 22.35 17.46 -33.38
N PHE A 197 21.74 16.85 -34.40
CA PHE A 197 20.40 16.29 -34.28
C PHE A 197 20.32 15.24 -33.18
N ASN A 198 21.29 14.32 -33.09
CA ASN A 198 21.31 13.31 -32.02
C ASN A 198 21.44 13.97 -30.65
N ILE A 199 22.25 15.03 -30.51
CA ILE A 199 22.37 15.76 -29.24
C ILE A 199 21.04 16.43 -28.86
N LEU A 200 20.38 17.09 -29.82
CA LEU A 200 19.09 17.74 -29.62
C LEU A 200 17.97 16.75 -29.24
N VAL A 201 17.99 15.53 -29.77
CA VAL A 201 16.95 14.52 -29.51
C VAL A 201 17.27 13.68 -28.26
N GLU A 202 18.51 13.21 -28.10
CA GLU A 202 18.88 12.28 -27.02
C GLU A 202 19.12 12.98 -25.68
N HIS A 203 19.71 14.18 -25.68
CA HIS A 203 20.16 14.85 -24.45
C HIS A 203 19.25 16.00 -24.01
N ASN A 204 18.35 16.46 -24.89
CA ASN A 204 17.39 17.55 -24.61
C ASN A 204 15.93 17.09 -24.57
N CYS A 205 15.62 15.80 -24.75
CA CYS A 205 14.25 15.27 -24.75
C CYS A 205 13.44 15.64 -23.49
N HIS A 206 14.07 15.64 -22.31
CA HIS A 206 13.43 16.06 -21.06
C HIS A 206 13.31 17.60 -20.90
N LYS A 207 13.94 18.39 -21.77
CA LYS A 207 13.95 19.86 -21.80
C LYS A 207 13.28 20.47 -23.03
N ALA A 208 12.79 19.65 -23.96
CA ALA A 208 12.38 20.05 -25.31
C ALA A 208 10.99 20.71 -25.34
N MET A 209 10.81 21.80 -24.58
CA MET A 209 9.69 22.71 -24.81
C MET A 209 9.85 23.47 -26.14
N ASN A 210 11.08 23.89 -26.45
CA ASN A 210 11.39 24.56 -27.71
C ASN A 210 11.77 23.57 -28.82
N TYR A 211 10.84 23.28 -29.73
CA TYR A 211 11.06 22.37 -30.86
C TYR A 211 11.74 23.03 -32.08
N VAL A 212 11.82 24.37 -32.12
CA VAL A 212 12.37 25.14 -33.25
C VAL A 212 13.76 24.68 -33.69
N PRO A 213 14.76 24.47 -32.79
CA PRO A 213 16.08 24.01 -33.22
C PRO A 213 16.07 22.57 -33.77
N ILE A 214 15.16 21.73 -33.28
CA ILE A 214 14.99 20.36 -33.80
C ILE A 214 14.42 20.40 -35.21
N GLU A 215 13.37 21.19 -35.45
CA GLU A 215 12.79 21.42 -36.77
C GLU A 215 13.83 21.97 -37.75
N TYR A 216 14.60 22.96 -37.31
CA TYR A 216 15.62 23.59 -38.13
C TYR A 216 16.68 22.61 -38.62
N ILE A 217 17.23 21.78 -37.72
CA ILE A 217 18.22 20.76 -38.10
C ILE A 217 17.57 19.62 -38.88
N TRP A 218 16.36 19.19 -38.52
CA TRP A 218 15.60 18.18 -39.25
C TRP A 218 15.48 18.53 -40.72
N ASN A 219 15.11 19.78 -41.05
CA ASN A 219 14.97 20.24 -42.42
C ASN A 219 16.28 20.23 -43.22
N ARG A 220 17.44 20.17 -42.56
CA ARG A 220 18.78 20.09 -43.15
C ARG A 220 19.31 18.65 -43.28
N LEU A 221 18.61 17.65 -42.72
CA LEU A 221 18.97 16.24 -42.88
C LEU A 221 18.58 15.72 -44.28
N SER A 222 19.39 14.80 -44.79
CA SER A 222 19.06 14.06 -46.02
C SER A 222 17.84 13.16 -45.80
N TYR A 223 17.17 12.79 -46.90
CA TYR A 223 16.02 11.88 -46.84
C TYR A 223 16.35 10.54 -46.16
N GLU A 224 17.54 9.99 -46.45
CA GLU A 224 18.00 8.73 -45.84
C GLU A 224 18.21 8.87 -44.32
N GLU A 225 18.82 9.96 -43.87
CA GLU A 225 19.03 10.19 -42.43
C GLU A 225 17.72 10.46 -41.69
N LYS A 226 16.79 11.22 -42.27
CA LYS A 226 15.43 11.37 -41.73
C LYS A 226 14.76 10.02 -41.52
N SER A 227 14.85 9.13 -42.50
CA SER A 227 14.27 7.79 -42.45
C SER A 227 14.90 6.89 -41.37
N LYS A 228 16.23 6.95 -41.18
CA LYS A 228 16.94 6.21 -40.13
C LYS A 228 16.63 6.73 -38.74
N LYS A 229 16.47 8.05 -38.59
CA LYS A 229 16.28 8.72 -37.29
C LYS A 229 14.83 8.83 -36.85
N LEU A 230 13.87 8.51 -37.73
CA LEU A 230 12.44 8.65 -37.47
C LEU A 230 12.00 8.05 -36.12
N THR A 231 12.36 6.79 -35.85
CA THR A 231 12.00 6.10 -34.61
C THR A 231 12.62 6.75 -33.37
N LEU A 232 13.86 7.26 -33.47
CA LEU A 232 14.53 7.96 -32.38
C LEU A 232 13.77 9.24 -32.00
N VAL A 233 13.34 10.01 -32.99
CA VAL A 233 12.60 11.27 -32.80
C VAL A 233 11.28 11.02 -32.08
N ILE A 234 10.53 10.02 -32.55
CA ILE A 234 9.22 9.67 -32.02
C ILE A 234 9.26 9.18 -30.59
N ASN A 235 10.28 8.39 -30.24
CA ASN A 235 10.36 7.83 -28.90
C ASN A 235 10.83 8.86 -27.86
N ASN A 236 11.48 9.95 -28.29
CA ASN A 236 12.13 10.89 -27.38
C ASN A 236 11.48 12.29 -27.35
N ILE A 237 10.68 12.67 -28.36
CA ILE A 237 10.05 13.99 -28.38
C ILE A 237 8.57 13.87 -28.02
N ASN A 238 8.20 14.48 -26.89
CA ASN A 238 6.82 14.56 -26.41
C ASN A 238 6.24 15.97 -26.62
N ASN A 239 6.30 16.49 -27.85
CA ASN A 239 5.71 17.78 -28.24
C ASN A 239 4.73 17.58 -29.40
N SER A 240 3.44 17.80 -29.14
CA SER A 240 2.37 17.50 -30.09
C SER A 240 2.44 18.32 -31.38
N ASP A 241 2.83 19.59 -31.31
CA ASP A 241 2.97 20.47 -32.49
C ASP A 241 4.09 20.00 -33.42
N PHE A 242 5.26 19.66 -32.85
CA PHE A 242 6.37 19.11 -33.62
C PHE A 242 6.03 17.76 -34.24
N ILE A 243 5.31 16.90 -33.51
CA ILE A 243 4.86 15.61 -34.01
C ILE A 243 3.87 15.79 -35.18
N CYS A 244 2.93 16.74 -35.07
CA CYS A 244 2.05 17.10 -36.18
C CYS A 244 2.82 17.59 -37.40
N LEU A 245 3.81 18.46 -37.21
CA LEU A 245 4.69 18.92 -38.28
C LEU A 245 5.43 17.75 -38.92
N LEU A 246 6.04 16.88 -38.12
CA LEU A 246 6.76 15.70 -38.58
C LEU A 246 5.83 14.82 -39.43
N LEU A 247 4.64 14.48 -38.92
CA LEU A 247 3.65 13.70 -39.67
C LEU A 247 3.31 14.35 -41.01
N SER A 248 3.15 15.68 -41.07
CA SER A 248 2.82 16.40 -42.31
C SER A 248 3.92 16.37 -43.38
N GLN A 249 5.17 16.17 -42.98
CA GLN A 249 6.34 16.16 -43.88
C GLN A 249 6.71 14.76 -44.37
N LEU A 250 6.16 13.71 -43.77
CA LEU A 250 6.52 12.32 -44.07
C LEU A 250 5.64 11.74 -45.18
N ASP A 251 6.21 10.84 -45.96
CA ASP A 251 5.44 10.08 -46.92
C ASP A 251 4.56 9.01 -46.23
N TYR A 252 3.63 8.42 -46.98
CA TYR A 252 2.70 7.42 -46.48
C TYR A 252 3.40 6.20 -45.85
N LYS A 253 4.51 5.72 -46.41
CA LYS A 253 5.24 4.56 -45.88
C LYS A 253 5.92 4.89 -44.55
N GLN A 254 6.47 6.10 -44.45
CA GLN A 254 7.07 6.60 -43.23
C GLN A 254 6.01 6.81 -42.15
N GLN A 255 4.89 7.46 -42.46
CA GLN A 255 3.76 7.59 -41.54
C GLN A 255 3.26 6.22 -41.07
N GLN A 256 3.14 5.25 -41.97
CA GLN A 256 2.75 3.88 -41.61
C GLN A 256 3.72 3.24 -40.61
N LYS A 257 5.03 3.42 -40.80
CA LYS A 257 6.06 2.92 -39.86
C LYS A 257 5.95 3.56 -38.47
N ILE A 258 5.55 4.84 -38.40
CA ILE A 258 5.32 5.53 -37.12
C ILE A 258 4.08 4.98 -36.43
N LEU A 259 2.99 4.87 -37.18
CA LEU A 259 1.70 4.40 -36.69
C LEU A 259 1.69 2.89 -36.39
N GLN A 260 2.76 2.16 -36.73
CA GLN A 260 2.99 0.79 -36.29
C GLN A 260 3.81 0.70 -35.00
N ASN A 261 4.42 1.80 -34.54
CA ASN A 261 5.18 1.83 -33.30
C ASN A 261 4.20 1.84 -32.09
N PRO A 262 4.21 0.78 -31.24
CA PRO A 262 3.25 0.70 -30.14
C PRO A 262 3.35 1.84 -29.14
N TYR A 263 4.57 2.35 -28.91
CA TYR A 263 4.85 3.45 -27.98
C TYR A 263 4.28 4.78 -28.47
N PHE A 264 4.40 5.05 -29.77
CA PHE A 264 3.82 6.26 -30.38
C PHE A 264 2.30 6.28 -30.22
N LEU A 265 1.65 5.16 -30.48
CA LEU A 265 0.19 5.09 -30.45
C LEU A 265 -0.38 5.18 -29.03
N SER A 266 0.30 4.60 -28.03
CA SER A 266 -0.21 4.60 -26.65
C SER A 266 0.15 5.87 -25.88
N VAL A 267 1.32 6.47 -26.11
CA VAL A 267 1.78 7.66 -25.36
C VAL A 267 1.47 8.93 -26.13
N THR A 268 1.83 9.00 -27.42
CA THR A 268 1.71 10.22 -28.20
C THR A 268 0.26 10.51 -28.57
N LEU A 269 -0.51 9.56 -29.13
CA LEU A 269 -1.94 9.84 -29.43
C LEU A 269 -2.75 10.15 -28.16
N THR A 270 -2.42 9.53 -27.03
CA THR A 270 -3.06 9.85 -25.75
C THR A 270 -2.75 11.28 -25.30
N SER A 271 -1.60 11.86 -25.68
CA SER A 271 -1.32 13.28 -25.40
C SER A 271 -2.29 14.23 -26.13
N PHE A 272 -2.77 13.87 -27.33
CA PHE A 272 -3.79 14.63 -28.06
C PHE A 272 -5.15 14.62 -27.35
N LEU A 273 -5.45 13.56 -26.58
CA LEU A 273 -6.67 13.49 -25.77
C LEU A 273 -6.66 14.46 -24.58
N ASN A 274 -5.47 14.93 -24.17
CA ASN A 274 -5.29 15.85 -23.05
C ASN A 274 -5.29 17.33 -23.45
N ASP A 275 -5.29 17.62 -24.76
CA ASP A 275 -5.25 18.97 -25.29
C ASP A 275 -6.59 19.29 -25.98
N LEU A 276 -7.38 20.16 -25.35
CA LEU A 276 -8.70 20.58 -25.82
C LEU A 276 -8.67 21.10 -27.25
N LEU A 277 -7.58 21.77 -27.66
CA LEU A 277 -7.45 22.39 -28.97
C LEU A 277 -6.97 21.41 -30.04
N LEU A 278 -6.42 20.26 -29.62
CA LEU A 278 -5.99 19.18 -30.52
C LEU A 278 -7.00 18.02 -30.60
N SER A 279 -8.01 18.01 -29.73
CA SER A 279 -9.06 16.99 -29.69
C SER A 279 -9.79 16.81 -31.03
N ASP A 280 -10.04 17.89 -31.77
CA ASP A 280 -10.67 17.83 -33.10
C ASP A 280 -9.80 17.15 -34.16
N TYR A 281 -8.47 17.14 -33.98
CA TYR A 281 -7.52 16.46 -34.87
C TYR A 281 -7.25 15.02 -34.47
N PHE A 282 -7.61 14.64 -33.24
CA PHE A 282 -7.39 13.29 -32.73
C PHE A 282 -8.09 12.23 -33.59
N LEU A 283 -9.41 12.37 -33.81
CA LEU A 283 -10.19 11.37 -34.55
C LEU A 283 -9.70 11.17 -36.00
N PRO A 284 -9.46 12.23 -36.80
CA PRO A 284 -8.88 12.07 -38.13
C PRO A 284 -7.55 11.30 -38.15
N ILE A 285 -6.65 11.56 -37.20
CA ILE A 285 -5.36 10.86 -37.10
C ILE A 285 -5.60 9.40 -36.67
N ALA A 286 -6.46 9.19 -35.68
CA ALA A 286 -6.78 7.87 -35.16
C ALA A 286 -7.40 6.99 -36.25
N TYR A 287 -8.34 7.48 -37.06
CA TYR A 287 -8.94 6.70 -38.15
C TYR A 287 -7.91 6.20 -39.16
N ASN A 288 -6.94 7.05 -39.51
CA ASN A 288 -5.84 6.64 -40.40
C ASN A 288 -4.96 5.56 -39.76
N ALA A 289 -4.84 5.58 -38.43
CA ALA A 289 -4.07 4.60 -37.67
C ALA A 289 -4.80 3.27 -37.47
N LEU A 290 -6.13 3.24 -37.32
CA LEU A 290 -6.90 2.05 -36.93
C LEU A 290 -6.59 0.82 -37.78
N ASN A 291 -6.41 0.98 -39.09
CA ASN A 291 -6.14 -0.16 -39.98
C ASN A 291 -4.75 -0.79 -39.76
N ILE A 292 -3.77 0.00 -39.33
CA ILE A 292 -2.36 -0.41 -39.22
C ILE A 292 -1.87 -0.51 -37.76
N MET A 293 -2.68 -0.06 -36.81
CA MET A 293 -2.40 -0.04 -35.38
C MET A 293 -2.24 -1.46 -34.80
N PRO A 294 -1.20 -1.76 -34.00
CA PRO A 294 -1.11 -3.01 -33.26
C PRO A 294 -2.25 -3.16 -32.27
N GLU A 295 -2.70 -4.40 -32.04
CA GLU A 295 -3.86 -4.69 -31.20
C GLU A 295 -3.71 -4.18 -29.76
N GLU A 296 -2.53 -4.37 -29.17
CA GLU A 296 -2.21 -3.92 -27.81
C GLU A 296 -2.28 -2.39 -27.67
N SER A 297 -1.81 -1.66 -28.68
CA SER A 297 -1.89 -0.19 -28.70
C SER A 297 -3.33 0.31 -28.77
N PHE A 298 -4.20 -0.38 -29.51
CA PHE A 298 -5.61 -0.02 -29.55
C PHE A 298 -6.28 -0.22 -28.19
N PHE A 299 -5.97 -1.31 -27.49
CA PHE A 299 -6.45 -1.56 -26.14
C PHE A 299 -6.05 -0.41 -25.20
N TYR A 300 -4.77 -0.01 -25.18
CA TYR A 300 -4.32 1.12 -24.35
C TYR A 300 -4.98 2.45 -24.72
N LEU A 301 -5.20 2.70 -26.01
CA LEU A 301 -5.87 3.92 -26.47
C LEU A 301 -7.33 3.98 -25.98
N ILE A 302 -8.07 2.90 -26.16
CA ILE A 302 -9.47 2.80 -25.73
C ILE A 302 -9.58 2.84 -24.19
N ASP A 303 -8.66 2.20 -23.48
CA ASP A 303 -8.56 2.26 -22.02
C ASP A 303 -8.31 3.69 -21.53
N ALA A 304 -7.39 4.40 -22.18
CA ALA A 304 -7.11 5.80 -21.90
C ALA A 304 -8.33 6.70 -22.16
N VAL A 305 -9.07 6.50 -23.26
CA VAL A 305 -10.31 7.25 -23.52
C VAL A 305 -11.35 6.95 -22.44
N ALA A 306 -11.52 5.69 -22.03
CA ALA A 306 -12.49 5.33 -21.00
C ALA A 306 -12.13 5.88 -19.61
N ASP A 307 -10.85 5.96 -19.25
CA ASP A 307 -10.41 6.58 -17.99
C ASP A 307 -10.79 8.07 -17.89
N ARG A 308 -11.09 8.71 -19.02
CA ARG A 308 -11.53 10.10 -19.10
C ARG A 308 -13.06 10.24 -19.07
N ILE A 309 -13.82 9.13 -19.06
CA ILE A 309 -15.28 9.12 -18.94
C ILE A 309 -15.65 8.91 -17.47
N GLY A 310 -16.57 9.70 -16.91
CA GLY A 310 -17.00 9.58 -15.50
C GLY A 310 -16.09 10.34 -14.54
N PRO A 311 -16.16 10.19 -13.20
CA PRO A 311 -15.67 11.18 -12.22
C PRO A 311 -14.13 11.27 -12.03
N SER A 312 -13.34 11.08 -13.09
CA SER A 312 -11.89 11.29 -13.06
C SER A 312 -11.52 12.77 -12.89
N LEU A 313 -10.24 13.04 -12.58
CA LEU A 313 -9.72 14.42 -12.52
C LEU A 313 -9.95 15.18 -13.85
N TYR A 314 -10.05 14.46 -14.97
CA TYR A 314 -10.18 14.99 -16.32
C TYR A 314 -11.64 15.27 -16.74
N SER A 315 -12.64 14.57 -16.20
CA SER A 315 -14.06 14.91 -16.47
C SER A 315 -14.54 16.16 -15.74
N LYS A 316 -13.76 16.67 -14.79
CA LYS A 316 -13.94 18.02 -14.25
C LYS A 316 -13.41 19.10 -15.20
N ILE A 317 -12.54 18.74 -16.14
CA ILE A 317 -11.88 19.64 -17.11
C ILE A 317 -12.63 19.63 -18.46
N TYR A 318 -13.22 18.51 -18.84
CA TYR A 318 -13.88 18.27 -20.13
C TYR A 318 -15.33 17.78 -19.95
N ASP A 319 -16.21 18.08 -20.92
CA ASP A 319 -17.57 17.49 -20.95
C ASP A 319 -17.45 15.97 -21.17
N ASP A 320 -17.98 15.19 -20.23
CA ASP A 320 -18.14 13.73 -20.31
C ASP A 320 -18.67 13.26 -21.69
N ASN A 321 -19.52 14.05 -22.35
CA ASN A 321 -20.05 13.72 -23.67
C ASN A 321 -19.02 13.69 -24.79
N HIS A 322 -17.94 14.48 -24.70
CA HIS A 322 -16.89 14.53 -25.73
C HIS A 322 -16.09 13.23 -25.79
N TYR A 323 -15.62 12.73 -24.64
CA TYR A 323 -14.90 11.45 -24.60
C TYR A 323 -15.80 10.26 -24.89
N LYS A 324 -17.09 10.32 -24.51
CA LYS A 324 -18.09 9.33 -24.93
C LYS A 324 -18.24 9.29 -26.46
N PHE A 325 -18.26 10.45 -27.11
CA PHE A 325 -18.29 10.54 -28.57
C PHE A 325 -17.03 9.95 -29.20
N ILE A 326 -15.84 10.35 -28.74
CA ILE A 326 -14.56 9.80 -29.22
C ILE A 326 -14.53 8.28 -29.09
N PHE A 327 -14.95 7.75 -27.93
CA PHE A 327 -15.00 6.31 -27.70
C PHE A 327 -15.88 5.61 -28.73
N LYS A 328 -17.12 6.11 -28.92
CA LYS A 328 -18.08 5.52 -29.87
C LYS A 328 -17.52 5.51 -31.28
N GLU A 329 -16.91 6.60 -31.71
CA GLU A 329 -16.29 6.72 -33.03
C GLU A 329 -15.12 5.74 -33.21
N LEU A 330 -14.17 5.70 -32.26
CA LEU A 330 -13.04 4.77 -32.33
C LEU A 330 -13.51 3.32 -32.40
N TRP A 331 -14.47 2.94 -31.55
CA TRP A 331 -15.00 1.57 -31.54
C TRP A 331 -15.75 1.24 -32.83
N GLN A 332 -16.62 2.14 -33.30
CA GLN A 332 -17.42 1.90 -34.51
C GLN A 332 -16.55 1.70 -35.75
N PHE A 333 -15.48 2.49 -35.90
CA PHE A 333 -14.58 2.42 -37.05
C PHE A 333 -13.42 1.44 -36.89
N ALA A 334 -13.23 0.84 -35.71
CA ALA A 334 -12.17 -0.15 -35.48
C ALA A 334 -12.38 -1.43 -36.31
N PRO A 335 -11.33 -1.92 -36.99
CA PRO A 335 -11.34 -3.24 -37.63
C PRO A 335 -11.66 -4.38 -36.66
N LYS A 336 -12.27 -5.45 -37.18
CA LYS A 336 -12.66 -6.63 -36.40
C LYS A 336 -11.54 -7.19 -35.52
N ARG A 337 -10.30 -7.27 -36.05
CA ARG A 337 -9.13 -7.78 -35.32
C ARG A 337 -8.84 -7.01 -34.02
N LEU A 338 -9.05 -5.69 -34.02
CA LEU A 338 -8.80 -4.84 -32.87
C LEU A 338 -9.86 -5.05 -31.79
N LYS A 339 -11.13 -5.12 -32.23
CA LYS A 339 -12.26 -5.41 -31.34
C LYS A 339 -12.17 -6.80 -30.71
N GLU A 340 -11.85 -7.81 -31.53
CA GLU A 340 -11.65 -9.19 -31.07
C GLU A 340 -10.52 -9.23 -30.04
N TYR A 341 -9.40 -8.56 -30.28
CA TYR A 341 -8.33 -8.49 -29.28
C TYR A 341 -8.78 -7.86 -27.96
N VAL A 342 -9.53 -6.77 -27.97
CA VAL A 342 -10.05 -6.16 -26.72
C VAL A 342 -11.00 -7.12 -25.99
N LEU A 343 -11.65 -8.04 -26.68
CA LEU A 343 -12.56 -9.03 -26.10
C LEU A 343 -11.85 -10.35 -25.71
N GLU A 344 -10.73 -10.67 -26.36
CA GLU A 344 -9.99 -11.94 -26.23
C GLU A 344 -8.64 -11.81 -25.51
N CYS A 345 -8.16 -10.59 -25.21
CA CYS A 345 -6.82 -10.38 -24.66
C CYS A 345 -6.57 -11.26 -23.43
N ASN A 346 -5.42 -11.94 -23.42
CA ASN A 346 -5.04 -12.94 -22.43
C ASN A 346 -4.99 -12.37 -20.98
N ASN A 347 -4.98 -11.04 -20.83
CA ASN A 347 -5.15 -10.39 -19.54
C ASN A 347 -6.64 -10.15 -19.25
N THR A 348 -7.36 -11.25 -19.00
CA THR A 348 -8.81 -11.26 -18.80
C THR A 348 -9.24 -10.30 -17.67
N TYR A 349 -8.38 -10.09 -16.67
CA TYR A 349 -8.60 -9.17 -15.57
C TYR A 349 -8.71 -7.70 -16.01
N LEU A 350 -7.80 -7.22 -16.87
CA LEU A 350 -7.82 -5.83 -17.34
C LEU A 350 -9.07 -5.54 -18.17
N ILE A 351 -9.44 -6.46 -19.07
CA ILE A 351 -10.67 -6.33 -19.87
C ILE A 351 -11.91 -6.35 -18.99
N GLN A 352 -11.97 -7.27 -18.03
CA GLN A 352 -13.10 -7.38 -17.10
C GLN A 352 -13.26 -6.10 -16.29
N ASN A 353 -12.17 -5.56 -15.74
CA ASN A 353 -12.22 -4.31 -15.02
C ASN A 353 -12.64 -3.13 -15.91
N PHE A 354 -12.08 -3.05 -17.12
CA PHE A 354 -12.42 -2.03 -18.09
C PHE A 354 -13.93 -2.08 -18.44
N ILE A 355 -14.44 -3.23 -18.87
CA ILE A 355 -15.85 -3.35 -19.28
C ILE A 355 -16.78 -3.18 -18.07
N VAL A 356 -16.51 -3.84 -16.94
CA VAL A 356 -17.46 -3.90 -15.81
C VAL A 356 -17.41 -2.64 -14.94
N PHE A 357 -16.22 -2.07 -14.70
CA PHE A 357 -16.08 -0.93 -13.80
C PHE A 357 -15.88 0.39 -14.52
N LYS A 358 -15.20 0.44 -15.67
CA LYS A 358 -15.01 1.70 -16.43
C LYS A 358 -16.17 2.01 -17.38
N LEU A 359 -16.79 1.02 -18.05
CA LEU A 359 -17.92 1.28 -18.95
C LEU A 359 -19.29 1.31 -18.23
N PHE A 360 -19.39 0.78 -17.01
CA PHE A 360 -20.58 0.93 -16.14
C PHE A 360 -20.29 1.82 -14.92
N LEU A 361 -19.69 2.99 -15.17
CA LEU A 361 -19.46 4.02 -14.14
C LEU A 361 -20.80 4.69 -13.77
N ASN A 362 -21.26 4.40 -12.55
CA ASN A 362 -22.38 5.06 -11.82
C ASN A 362 -23.82 4.90 -12.36
N ASP A 363 -24.59 4.11 -11.61
CA ASP A 363 -25.93 4.39 -11.05
C ASP A 363 -26.92 5.25 -11.87
N GLU A 364 -27.92 4.57 -12.46
CA GLU A 364 -29.22 4.97 -13.07
C GLU A 364 -29.35 6.23 -13.97
N ILE A 365 -28.54 7.27 -13.80
CA ILE A 365 -28.79 8.60 -14.40
C ILE A 365 -27.90 8.87 -15.63
N ASN A 366 -26.77 8.16 -15.80
CA ASN A 366 -25.80 8.47 -16.85
C ASN A 366 -25.84 7.51 -18.04
N ASN A 367 -25.83 8.09 -19.25
CA ASN A 367 -25.88 7.51 -20.60
C ASN A 367 -24.75 6.50 -20.97
N ASP A 368 -24.08 5.87 -20.01
CA ASP A 368 -22.88 5.06 -20.23
C ASP A 368 -23.17 3.60 -20.56
N ILE A 369 -24.39 3.13 -20.28
CA ILE A 369 -24.89 1.83 -20.73
C ILE A 369 -24.78 1.72 -22.27
N ASP A 370 -24.94 2.82 -23.01
CA ASP A 370 -24.88 2.79 -24.47
C ASP A 370 -23.49 2.43 -25.00
N ILE A 371 -22.44 2.83 -24.30
CA ILE A 371 -21.06 2.47 -24.66
C ILE A 371 -20.82 0.99 -24.38
N ALA A 372 -21.24 0.51 -23.20
CA ALA A 372 -21.14 -0.90 -22.88
C ALA A 372 -21.94 -1.77 -23.86
N LYS A 373 -23.15 -1.34 -24.24
CA LYS A 373 -23.96 -2.00 -25.29
C LYS A 373 -23.24 -2.04 -26.63
N LEU A 374 -22.60 -0.95 -27.04
CA LEU A 374 -21.84 -0.87 -28.29
C LEU A 374 -20.70 -1.91 -28.29
N VAL A 375 -19.93 -2.00 -27.21
CA VAL A 375 -18.84 -2.97 -27.08
C VAL A 375 -19.37 -4.41 -27.04
N LEU A 376 -20.41 -4.66 -26.25
CA LEU A 376 -20.99 -6.00 -26.06
C LEU A 376 -21.79 -6.49 -27.26
N ALA A 377 -22.14 -5.62 -28.21
CA ALA A 377 -22.74 -6.02 -29.49
C ALA A 377 -21.76 -6.81 -30.36
N ASP A 378 -20.45 -6.51 -30.25
CA ASP A 378 -19.38 -7.23 -30.94
C ASP A 378 -18.90 -8.47 -30.15
N ALA A 379 -19.39 -8.69 -28.93
CA ALA A 379 -19.01 -9.81 -28.07
C ALA A 379 -19.87 -11.06 -28.29
N ASN A 380 -19.22 -12.23 -28.42
CA ASN A 380 -19.91 -13.52 -28.47
C ASN A 380 -20.35 -13.99 -27.07
N ALA A 381 -21.13 -15.08 -27.01
CA ALA A 381 -21.64 -15.62 -25.75
C ALA A 381 -20.52 -16.03 -24.76
N MET A 382 -19.41 -16.58 -25.27
CA MET A 382 -18.28 -16.99 -24.45
C MET A 382 -17.53 -15.78 -23.85
N HIS A 383 -17.37 -14.70 -24.61
CA HIS A 383 -16.78 -13.45 -24.12
C HIS A 383 -17.62 -12.88 -22.97
N LYS A 384 -18.94 -12.82 -23.15
CA LYS A 384 -19.87 -12.32 -22.12
C LYS A 384 -19.85 -13.18 -20.86
N TYR A 385 -19.86 -14.50 -21.04
CA TYR A 385 -19.72 -15.46 -19.94
C TYR A 385 -18.40 -15.25 -19.19
N ASN A 386 -17.28 -15.13 -19.91
CA ASN A 386 -15.97 -14.91 -19.31
C ASN A 386 -15.89 -13.57 -18.56
N ILE A 387 -16.49 -12.51 -19.08
CA ILE A 387 -16.52 -11.22 -18.39
C ILE A 387 -17.32 -11.32 -17.07
N MET A 388 -18.40 -12.11 -17.08
CA MET A 388 -19.27 -12.28 -15.93
C MET A 388 -18.65 -13.18 -14.85
N PHE A 389 -18.09 -14.33 -15.23
CA PHE A 389 -17.78 -15.43 -14.32
C PHE A 389 -16.29 -15.82 -14.22
N CYS A 390 -15.46 -15.49 -15.20
CA CYS A 390 -14.05 -15.94 -15.22
C CYS A 390 -13.13 -14.94 -14.53
N GLY A 391 -11.89 -15.36 -14.20
CA GLY A 391 -10.87 -14.50 -13.58
C GLY A 391 -10.78 -14.63 -12.04
N SER A 392 -9.65 -14.21 -11.46
CA SER A 392 -9.37 -14.37 -10.02
C SER A 392 -10.26 -13.53 -9.09
N LEU A 393 -11.03 -12.59 -9.63
CA LEU A 393 -11.84 -11.63 -8.88
C LEU A 393 -13.32 -11.58 -9.30
N GLN A 394 -13.75 -12.39 -10.27
CA GLN A 394 -15.13 -12.46 -10.78
C GLN A 394 -15.81 -11.08 -10.89
N CYS A 395 -15.21 -10.14 -11.65
CA CYS A 395 -15.57 -8.72 -11.61
C CYS A 395 -17.06 -8.47 -11.90
N GLY A 396 -17.69 -9.23 -12.79
CA GLY A 396 -19.13 -9.15 -13.07
C GLY A 396 -20.00 -9.51 -11.87
N VAL A 397 -19.70 -10.63 -11.18
CA VAL A 397 -20.37 -11.03 -9.93
C VAL A 397 -20.20 -9.95 -8.85
N LYS A 398 -19.00 -9.39 -8.71
CA LYS A 398 -18.73 -8.31 -7.75
C LYS A 398 -19.53 -7.05 -8.07
N LYS A 399 -19.67 -6.67 -9.34
CA LYS A 399 -20.52 -5.54 -9.74
C LYS A 399 -21.98 -5.79 -9.41
N CYS A 400 -22.50 -7.00 -9.63
CA CYS A 400 -23.85 -7.37 -9.20
C CYS A 400 -24.03 -7.18 -7.70
N ARG A 401 -23.06 -7.62 -6.88
CA ARG A 401 -23.05 -7.37 -5.43
C ARG A 401 -23.13 -5.87 -5.12
N ASP A 402 -22.31 -5.05 -5.78
CA ASP A 402 -22.28 -3.59 -5.54
C ASP A 402 -23.63 -2.93 -5.88
N LEU A 403 -24.24 -3.32 -7.00
CA LEU A 403 -25.55 -2.84 -7.41
C LEU A 403 -26.67 -3.26 -6.45
N ILE A 404 -26.61 -4.50 -5.94
CA ILE A 404 -27.55 -4.98 -4.91
C ILE A 404 -27.38 -4.15 -3.64
N ILE A 405 -26.15 -3.96 -3.15
CA ILE A 405 -25.86 -3.16 -1.94
C ILE A 405 -26.37 -1.71 -2.06
N LYS A 406 -26.33 -1.16 -3.27
CA LYS A 406 -26.86 0.18 -3.58
C LYS A 406 -28.37 0.22 -3.85
N ASP A 407 -29.05 -0.92 -3.78
CA ASP A 407 -30.50 -1.08 -4.02
C ASP A 407 -30.93 -0.75 -5.47
N GLN A 408 -30.07 -1.02 -6.46
CA GLN A 408 -30.27 -0.65 -7.88
C GLN A 408 -30.73 -1.82 -8.73
N TRP A 409 -31.89 -2.38 -8.38
CA TRP A 409 -32.44 -3.59 -9.00
C TRP A 409 -32.74 -3.44 -10.50
N ASN A 410 -33.22 -2.26 -10.94
CA ASN A 410 -33.49 -2.01 -12.36
C ASN A 410 -32.21 -2.03 -13.21
N PHE A 411 -31.16 -1.41 -12.68
CA PHE A 411 -29.86 -1.38 -13.34
C PHE A 411 -29.17 -2.75 -13.28
N LEU A 412 -29.32 -3.49 -12.18
CA LEU A 412 -28.88 -4.89 -12.06
C LEU A 412 -29.52 -5.76 -13.14
N ASP A 413 -30.84 -5.68 -13.33
CA ASP A 413 -31.56 -6.46 -14.35
C ASP A 413 -31.07 -6.12 -15.77
N THR A 414 -30.87 -4.83 -16.05
CA THR A 414 -30.28 -4.37 -17.32
C THR A 414 -28.87 -4.89 -17.52
N PHE A 415 -28.03 -4.82 -16.49
CA PHE A 415 -26.65 -5.32 -16.52
C PHE A 415 -26.62 -6.83 -16.79
N ILE A 416 -27.38 -7.62 -16.03
CA ILE A 416 -27.46 -9.08 -16.20
C ILE A 416 -27.90 -9.44 -17.62
N LYS A 417 -28.93 -8.77 -18.17
CA LYS A 417 -29.43 -9.03 -19.53
C LYS A 417 -28.41 -8.76 -20.65
N LEU A 418 -27.44 -7.88 -20.41
CA LEU A 418 -26.40 -7.58 -21.41
C LEU A 418 -25.36 -8.71 -21.54
N PHE A 419 -25.11 -9.42 -20.45
CA PHE A 419 -24.10 -10.48 -20.37
C PHE A 419 -24.71 -11.89 -20.48
N ILE A 420 -25.83 -12.12 -19.79
CA ILE A 420 -26.43 -13.42 -19.64
C ILE A 420 -27.76 -13.47 -20.40
N SER A 421 -27.90 -14.46 -21.28
CA SER A 421 -29.15 -14.70 -22.03
C SER A 421 -29.86 -15.99 -21.63
N SER A 422 -29.19 -16.92 -20.93
CA SER A 422 -29.77 -18.20 -20.54
C SER A 422 -30.26 -18.16 -19.08
N THR A 423 -31.34 -18.88 -18.78
CA THR A 423 -31.84 -19.01 -17.39
C THR A 423 -30.87 -19.82 -16.52
N GLU A 424 -30.12 -20.75 -17.11
CA GLU A 424 -29.12 -21.57 -16.42
C GLU A 424 -27.97 -20.71 -15.87
N ASP A 425 -27.43 -19.81 -16.70
CA ASP A 425 -26.35 -18.90 -16.28
C ASP A 425 -26.83 -17.89 -15.22
N ILE A 426 -28.10 -17.45 -15.27
CA ILE A 426 -28.69 -16.61 -14.21
C ILE A 426 -28.71 -17.38 -12.88
N ASN A 427 -29.04 -18.67 -12.92
CA ASN A 427 -29.03 -19.50 -11.73
C ASN A 427 -27.61 -19.70 -11.22
N THR A 428 -26.63 -19.91 -12.09
CA THR A 428 -25.20 -19.95 -11.74
C THR A 428 -24.76 -18.65 -11.07
N LEU A 429 -25.12 -17.48 -11.62
CA LEU A 429 -24.85 -16.18 -11.00
C LEU A 429 -25.42 -16.07 -9.59
N LYS A 430 -26.67 -16.49 -9.39
CA LYS A 430 -27.30 -16.47 -8.05
C LYS A 430 -26.58 -17.38 -7.07
N GLN A 431 -26.10 -18.55 -7.51
CA GLN A 431 -25.32 -19.47 -6.67
C GLN A 431 -23.93 -18.92 -6.33
N GLU A 432 -23.22 -18.31 -7.27
CA GLU A 432 -21.93 -17.66 -7.00
C GLU A 432 -22.10 -16.45 -6.07
N LEU A 433 -23.12 -15.60 -6.30
CA LEU A 433 -23.44 -14.47 -5.43
C LEU A 433 -23.73 -14.90 -3.99
N ILE A 434 -24.56 -15.94 -3.78
CA ILE A 434 -24.88 -16.38 -2.41
C ILE A 434 -23.66 -16.99 -1.71
N LYS A 435 -22.83 -17.76 -2.45
CA LYS A 435 -21.65 -18.44 -1.92
C LYS A 435 -20.53 -17.46 -1.55
N ASP A 436 -20.22 -16.52 -2.44
CA ASP A 436 -19.04 -15.67 -2.30
C ASP A 436 -19.35 -14.32 -1.64
N HIS A 437 -20.58 -13.82 -1.79
CA HIS A 437 -20.98 -12.49 -1.30
C HIS A 437 -22.27 -12.46 -0.47
N GLY A 438 -22.99 -13.59 -0.36
CA GLY A 438 -24.32 -13.62 0.27
C GLY A 438 -24.30 -13.08 1.70
N TYR A 439 -23.30 -13.49 2.49
CA TYR A 439 -23.14 -13.02 3.86
C TYR A 439 -22.87 -11.52 3.90
N GLN A 440 -21.95 -11.02 3.07
CA GLN A 440 -21.57 -9.59 3.04
C GLN A 440 -22.76 -8.69 2.66
N ILE A 441 -23.54 -9.07 1.65
CA ILE A 441 -24.73 -8.32 1.22
C ILE A 441 -25.78 -8.30 2.33
N THR A 442 -26.07 -9.47 2.90
CA THR A 442 -27.11 -9.60 3.93
C THR A 442 -26.74 -8.81 5.19
N ILE A 443 -25.48 -8.87 5.60
CA ILE A 443 -24.92 -8.10 6.72
C ILE A 443 -25.04 -6.59 6.46
N HIS A 444 -24.72 -6.14 5.25
CA HIS A 444 -24.80 -4.72 4.90
C HIS A 444 -26.21 -4.15 5.13
N PHE A 445 -27.23 -4.85 4.64
CA PHE A 445 -28.62 -4.43 4.84
C PHE A 445 -29.05 -4.53 6.29
N TYR A 446 -28.63 -5.57 7.01
CA TYR A 446 -28.92 -5.72 8.43
C TYR A 446 -28.37 -4.53 9.25
N GLN A 447 -27.11 -4.14 9.03
CA GLN A 447 -26.49 -3.01 9.73
C GLN A 447 -27.21 -1.68 9.50
N LYS A 448 -27.89 -1.54 8.35
CA LYS A 448 -28.73 -0.38 8.02
C LYS A 448 -30.18 -0.52 8.45
N GLN A 449 -30.54 -1.62 9.13
CA GLN A 449 -31.90 -1.97 9.53
C GLN A 449 -32.86 -2.13 8.33
N GLU A 450 -32.33 -2.46 7.15
CA GLU A 450 -33.07 -2.62 5.89
C GLU A 450 -33.46 -4.10 5.66
N TYR A 451 -34.15 -4.71 6.62
CA TYR A 451 -34.51 -6.14 6.61
C TYR A 451 -35.26 -6.57 5.35
N ASP A 452 -36.18 -5.75 4.85
CA ASP A 452 -36.97 -6.05 3.65
C ASP A 452 -36.07 -6.19 2.41
N LYS A 453 -34.97 -5.43 2.32
CA LYS A 453 -34.01 -5.51 1.21
C LYS A 453 -33.18 -6.78 1.30
N ALA A 454 -32.76 -7.18 2.51
CA ALA A 454 -32.12 -8.46 2.74
C ALA A 454 -33.05 -9.63 2.34
N GLU A 455 -34.33 -9.59 2.71
CA GLU A 455 -35.32 -10.60 2.29
C GLU A 455 -35.50 -10.63 0.78
N HIS A 456 -35.59 -9.46 0.15
CA HIS A 456 -35.73 -9.36 -1.30
C HIS A 456 -34.54 -10.01 -2.02
N PHE A 457 -33.31 -9.72 -1.59
CA PHE A 457 -32.11 -10.35 -2.11
C PHE A 457 -32.11 -11.88 -1.91
N LEU A 458 -32.40 -12.35 -0.69
CA LEU A 458 -32.41 -13.78 -0.39
C LEU A 458 -33.47 -14.52 -1.21
N LYS A 459 -34.67 -13.96 -1.36
CA LYS A 459 -35.73 -14.54 -2.22
C LYS A 459 -35.35 -14.52 -3.69
N TRP A 460 -34.62 -13.50 -4.14
CA TRP A 460 -34.15 -13.42 -5.51
C TRP A 460 -33.10 -14.50 -5.81
N CYS A 461 -32.17 -14.77 -4.90
CA CYS A 461 -31.13 -15.80 -5.05
C CYS A 461 -31.59 -17.22 -4.75
N LEU A 462 -32.40 -17.41 -3.69
CA LEU A 462 -32.77 -18.70 -3.13
C LEU A 462 -34.25 -19.00 -3.43
N GLU A 463 -34.46 -19.97 -4.32
CA GLU A 463 -35.79 -20.32 -4.84
C GLU A 463 -36.76 -20.95 -3.82
N SER A 464 -36.32 -21.23 -2.58
CA SER A 464 -37.21 -21.79 -1.56
C SER A 464 -36.97 -21.22 -0.17
N ASP A 465 -38.06 -21.04 0.59
CA ASP A 465 -38.04 -20.58 1.97
C ASP A 465 -37.18 -21.48 2.87
N LYS A 466 -37.10 -22.78 2.56
CA LYS A 466 -36.23 -23.71 3.28
C LYS A 466 -34.76 -23.34 3.13
N LYS A 467 -34.30 -23.03 1.90
CA LYS A 467 -32.92 -22.60 1.64
C LYS A 467 -32.63 -21.26 2.33
N ILE A 468 -33.57 -20.33 2.29
CA ILE A 468 -33.44 -19.03 2.98
C ILE A 468 -33.27 -19.22 4.49
N LYS A 469 -34.10 -20.07 5.12
CA LYS A 469 -33.99 -20.39 6.55
C LYS A 469 -32.65 -21.03 6.90
N THR A 470 -32.18 -21.98 6.08
CA THR A 470 -30.86 -22.59 6.28
C THR A 470 -29.75 -21.55 6.19
N PHE A 471 -29.76 -20.69 5.16
CA PHE A 471 -28.76 -19.64 4.98
C PHE A 471 -28.74 -18.65 6.15
N LYS A 472 -29.91 -18.21 6.64
CA LYS A 472 -30.01 -17.32 7.81
C LYS A 472 -29.51 -17.99 9.10
N LYS A 473 -29.78 -19.27 9.30
CA LYS A 473 -29.25 -20.04 10.43
C LYS A 473 -27.72 -20.12 10.36
N GLU A 474 -27.16 -20.34 9.17
CA GLU A 474 -25.71 -20.34 8.96
C GLU A 474 -25.10 -18.94 9.18
N LEU A 475 -25.75 -17.88 8.69
CA LEU A 475 -25.32 -16.50 8.87
C LEU A 475 -25.23 -16.11 10.36
N ALA A 476 -26.19 -16.53 11.19
CA ALA A 476 -26.14 -16.31 12.64
C ALA A 476 -24.96 -17.03 13.33
N SER A 477 -24.40 -18.04 12.68
CA SER A 477 -23.27 -18.85 13.15
C SER A 477 -21.91 -18.41 12.58
N LYS A 478 -21.80 -17.20 12.01
CA LYS A 478 -20.55 -16.66 11.46
C LYS A 478 -20.01 -15.50 12.31
N GLU A 479 -18.76 -15.14 12.04
CA GLU A 479 -17.93 -14.11 12.71
C GLU A 479 -18.63 -12.75 12.94
N PHE A 480 -19.66 -12.43 12.16
CA PHE A 480 -20.45 -11.21 12.32
C PHE A 480 -21.21 -11.10 13.65
N SER A 481 -21.69 -12.22 14.19
CA SER A 481 -22.33 -12.24 15.52
C SER A 481 -21.37 -11.72 16.59
N CYS A 482 -20.06 -11.92 16.42
CA CYS A 482 -19.04 -11.39 17.34
C CYS A 482 -18.87 -9.90 17.23
N GLN A 483 -18.87 -9.32 16.03
CA GLN A 483 -18.72 -7.88 15.84
C GLN A 483 -19.88 -7.09 16.45
N ILE A 484 -21.12 -7.60 16.32
CA ILE A 484 -22.28 -7.01 16.99
C ILE A 484 -22.10 -7.10 18.51
N LEU A 485 -21.77 -8.29 19.04
CA LEU A 485 -21.56 -8.47 20.48
C LEU A 485 -20.40 -7.60 21.03
N GLU A 486 -19.29 -7.48 20.30
CA GLU A 486 -18.17 -6.59 20.64
C GLU A 486 -18.60 -5.13 20.68
N SER A 487 -19.40 -4.68 19.70
CA SER A 487 -19.93 -3.32 19.66
C SER A 487 -20.89 -3.04 20.84
N MET A 488 -21.65 -4.04 21.27
CA MET A 488 -22.55 -3.92 22.43
C MET A 488 -21.79 -3.86 23.75
N VAL A 489 -20.79 -4.73 23.90
CA VAL A 489 -19.88 -4.73 25.05
C VAL A 489 -19.14 -3.40 25.17
N THR A 490 -18.61 -2.88 24.07
CA THR A 490 -17.90 -1.58 24.06
C THR A 490 -18.82 -0.37 24.28
N SER A 491 -20.09 -0.46 23.88
CA SER A 491 -21.09 0.60 24.12
C SER A 491 -21.84 0.49 25.46
N ASN A 492 -21.54 -0.54 26.26
CA ASN A 492 -22.17 -0.83 27.56
C ASN A 492 -23.71 -0.93 27.50
N LYS A 493 -24.27 -1.24 26.32
CA LYS A 493 -25.70 -1.50 26.12
C LYS A 493 -25.98 -2.92 26.63
N SER A 494 -26.91 -3.04 27.56
CA SER A 494 -27.10 -4.26 28.35
C SER A 494 -28.52 -4.84 28.27
N ASP A 495 -29.29 -4.39 27.28
CA ASP A 495 -30.68 -4.79 27.03
C ASP A 495 -30.81 -5.92 25.99
N PHE A 496 -29.74 -6.26 25.26
CA PHE A 496 -29.65 -7.35 24.27
C PHE A 496 -30.69 -7.29 23.13
N ILE A 497 -31.47 -6.21 23.04
CA ILE A 497 -32.62 -6.08 22.13
C ILE A 497 -32.19 -6.28 20.68
N GLU A 498 -31.13 -5.61 20.25
CA GLU A 498 -30.67 -5.65 18.85
C GLU A 498 -30.11 -7.04 18.44
N ILE A 499 -29.54 -7.83 19.36
CA ILE A 499 -29.15 -9.23 19.05
C ILE A 499 -30.37 -10.14 19.08
N GLU A 500 -31.30 -9.90 20.01
CA GLU A 500 -32.54 -10.67 20.07
C GLU A 500 -33.32 -10.49 18.76
N ASP A 501 -33.45 -9.27 18.27
CA ASP A 501 -34.09 -8.93 16.99
C ASP A 501 -33.35 -9.59 15.81
N TYR A 502 -32.01 -9.60 15.83
CA TYR A 502 -31.21 -10.32 14.83
C TYR A 502 -31.48 -11.81 14.81
N PHE A 503 -31.49 -12.46 15.98
CA PHE A 503 -31.72 -13.89 16.11
C PHE A 503 -33.15 -14.25 15.78
N GLN A 504 -34.12 -13.42 16.17
CA GLN A 504 -35.52 -13.56 15.77
C GLN A 504 -35.65 -13.51 14.25
N TRP A 505 -35.00 -12.55 13.59
CA TRP A 505 -34.97 -12.46 12.14
C TRP A 505 -34.30 -13.69 11.49
N CYS A 506 -33.12 -14.10 11.99
CA CYS A 506 -32.39 -15.25 11.47
C CYS A 506 -33.16 -16.57 11.63
N ALA A 507 -33.77 -16.78 12.80
CA ALA A 507 -34.52 -17.98 13.14
C ALA A 507 -35.97 -17.93 12.64
N SER A 508 -36.42 -16.83 12.02
CA SER A 508 -37.84 -16.63 11.67
C SER A 508 -38.76 -16.84 12.88
N ASN A 509 -38.38 -16.32 14.04
CA ASN A 509 -39.06 -16.48 15.34
C ASN A 509 -39.16 -17.92 15.88
N ASP A 510 -38.37 -18.86 15.37
CA ASP A 510 -38.27 -20.20 15.96
C ASP A 510 -37.48 -20.15 17.27
N LEU A 511 -38.21 -20.16 18.39
CA LEU A 511 -37.65 -20.04 19.74
C LEU A 511 -36.59 -21.12 20.04
N LYS A 512 -36.74 -22.32 19.48
CA LYS A 512 -35.76 -23.40 19.69
C LYS A 512 -34.44 -23.05 19.01
N VAL A 513 -34.49 -22.55 17.79
CA VAL A 513 -33.30 -22.14 17.04
C VAL A 513 -32.67 -20.90 17.66
N ILE A 514 -33.46 -19.94 18.16
CA ILE A 514 -32.95 -18.78 18.90
C ILE A 514 -32.16 -19.23 20.14
N ASN A 515 -32.72 -20.15 20.92
CA ASN A 515 -32.04 -20.67 22.11
C ASN A 515 -30.76 -21.47 21.73
N GLU A 516 -30.81 -22.29 20.67
CA GLU A 516 -29.61 -22.97 20.15
C GLU A 516 -28.51 -21.97 19.76
N LEU A 517 -28.87 -20.84 19.13
CA LEU A 517 -27.93 -19.79 18.73
C LEU A 517 -27.33 -19.09 19.96
N LYS A 518 -28.18 -18.70 20.93
CA LYS A 518 -27.75 -18.09 22.20
C LYS A 518 -26.76 -18.96 22.96
N GLU A 519 -27.08 -20.25 23.11
CA GLU A 519 -26.23 -21.22 23.81
C GLU A 519 -24.87 -21.43 23.11
N SER A 520 -24.80 -21.17 21.80
CA SER A 520 -23.56 -21.33 21.03
C SER A 520 -22.59 -20.14 21.14
N ILE A 521 -23.06 -18.97 21.57
CA ILE A 521 -22.25 -17.73 21.65
C ILE A 521 -20.99 -17.95 22.50
N PRO A 522 -21.07 -18.45 23.75
CA PRO A 522 -19.89 -18.53 24.61
C PRO A 522 -18.84 -19.54 24.15
N GLN A 523 -19.23 -20.55 23.35
CA GLN A 523 -18.39 -21.69 23.02
C GLN A 523 -17.55 -21.54 21.74
N LYS A 524 -18.03 -20.80 20.74
CA LYS A 524 -17.41 -20.84 19.40
C LYS A 524 -16.56 -19.62 19.03
N TRP A 525 -16.95 -18.42 19.46
CA TRP A 525 -16.35 -17.19 18.90
C TRP A 525 -16.26 -16.00 19.88
N PHE A 526 -16.71 -16.17 21.13
CA PHE A 526 -16.84 -15.08 22.11
C PHE A 526 -15.79 -15.11 23.23
N GLN A 527 -14.83 -16.05 23.18
CA GLN A 527 -13.79 -16.18 24.21
C GLN A 527 -12.94 -14.91 24.35
N GLU A 528 -12.55 -14.27 23.24
CA GLU A 528 -11.75 -13.03 23.28
C GLU A 528 -12.49 -11.87 23.96
N VAL A 529 -13.80 -11.75 23.73
CA VAL A 529 -14.62 -10.69 24.34
C VAL A 529 -14.85 -10.96 25.82
N ILE A 530 -15.16 -12.22 26.18
CA ILE A 530 -15.25 -12.67 27.57
C ILE A 530 -13.93 -12.37 28.31
N PHE A 531 -12.79 -12.69 27.70
CA PHE A 531 -11.47 -12.46 28.29
C PHE A 531 -11.17 -10.96 28.47
N LYS A 532 -11.50 -10.11 27.48
CA LYS A 532 -11.41 -8.65 27.61
C LYS A 532 -12.27 -8.13 28.78
N LEU A 533 -13.49 -8.64 28.94
CA LEU A 533 -14.39 -8.25 30.04
C LEU A 533 -13.84 -8.67 31.41
N ILE A 534 -13.26 -9.85 31.50
CA ILE A 534 -12.59 -10.35 32.71
C ILE A 534 -11.38 -9.47 33.06
N GLU A 535 -10.55 -9.14 32.06
CA GLU A 535 -9.42 -8.21 32.25
C GLU A 535 -9.85 -6.83 32.74
N GLN A 536 -11.05 -6.38 32.36
CA GLN A 536 -11.65 -5.11 32.75
C GLN A 536 -12.47 -5.17 34.05
N ASP A 537 -12.47 -6.32 34.75
CA ASP A 537 -13.20 -6.54 36.00
C ASP A 537 -14.74 -6.41 35.88
N GLN A 538 -15.30 -6.66 34.70
CA GLN A 538 -16.74 -6.49 34.39
C GLN A 538 -17.57 -7.76 34.58
N TYR A 539 -17.45 -8.41 35.74
CA TYR A 539 -18.12 -9.69 36.03
C TYR A 539 -19.66 -9.61 36.04
N GLU A 540 -20.23 -8.48 36.48
CA GLU A 540 -21.69 -8.29 36.48
C GLU A 540 -22.27 -8.29 35.06
N LEU A 541 -21.58 -7.66 34.10
CA LEU A 541 -21.97 -7.68 32.69
C LEU A 541 -21.81 -9.09 32.12
N LEU A 542 -20.75 -9.79 32.51
CA LEU A 542 -20.49 -11.17 32.09
C LEU A 542 -21.59 -12.12 32.57
N ASP A 543 -22.00 -12.03 33.83
CA ASP A 543 -23.11 -12.83 34.36
C ASP A 543 -24.43 -12.49 33.67
N ARG A 544 -24.69 -11.21 33.35
CA ARG A 544 -25.87 -10.82 32.55
C ARG A 544 -25.85 -11.45 31.15
N ILE A 545 -24.69 -11.48 30.49
CA ILE A 545 -24.52 -12.14 29.17
C ILE A 545 -24.79 -13.63 29.29
N LEU A 546 -24.18 -14.34 30.24
CA LEU A 546 -24.37 -15.78 30.40
C LEU A 546 -25.81 -16.13 30.78
N ASN A 547 -26.43 -15.34 31.66
CA ASN A 547 -27.85 -15.50 32.01
C ASN A 547 -28.76 -15.33 30.78
N TRP A 548 -28.46 -14.35 29.93
CA TRP A 548 -29.18 -14.18 28.67
C TRP A 548 -28.93 -15.34 27.68
N CYS A 549 -27.68 -15.80 27.52
CA CYS A 549 -27.34 -16.91 26.62
C CYS A 549 -27.99 -18.24 27.02
N PHE A 550 -28.06 -18.54 28.32
CA PHE A 550 -28.55 -19.81 28.84
C PHE A 550 -29.94 -19.71 29.46
N SER A 551 -30.67 -18.60 29.27
CA SER A 551 -32.01 -18.39 29.81
C SER A 551 -32.10 -18.62 31.33
N ASN A 552 -31.08 -18.18 32.08
CA ASN A 552 -30.89 -18.41 33.52
C ASN A 552 -30.75 -19.88 33.96
N ASP A 553 -30.39 -20.79 33.05
CA ASP A 553 -30.04 -22.17 33.38
C ASP A 553 -28.66 -22.21 34.06
N GLN A 554 -28.67 -22.32 35.39
CA GLN A 554 -27.45 -22.29 36.20
C GLN A 554 -26.51 -23.47 35.88
N GLU A 555 -27.04 -24.65 35.55
CA GLU A 555 -26.21 -25.82 35.22
C GLU A 555 -25.44 -25.57 33.92
N LYS A 556 -26.10 -24.99 32.91
CA LYS A 556 -25.45 -24.62 31.65
C LYS A 556 -24.45 -23.48 31.83
N ILE A 557 -24.76 -22.49 32.67
CA ILE A 557 -23.85 -21.39 33.00
C ILE A 557 -22.59 -21.94 33.68
N ASP A 558 -22.75 -22.79 34.69
CA ASP A 558 -21.63 -23.41 35.41
C ASP A 558 -20.79 -24.29 34.47
N ASN A 559 -21.45 -25.08 33.61
CA ASN A 559 -20.76 -25.86 32.59
C ASN A 559 -20.01 -24.99 31.58
N CYS A 560 -20.57 -23.85 31.19
CA CYS A 560 -19.89 -22.88 30.33
C CYS A 560 -18.66 -22.27 31.02
N LYS A 561 -18.78 -21.82 32.28
CA LYS A 561 -17.65 -21.32 33.06
C LYS A 561 -16.56 -22.38 33.21
N ASN A 562 -16.95 -23.64 33.43
CA ASN A 562 -16.04 -24.78 33.50
C ASN A 562 -15.37 -25.09 32.15
N SER A 563 -16.02 -24.76 31.03
CA SER A 563 -15.50 -25.06 29.70
C SER A 563 -14.28 -24.20 29.32
N PHE A 564 -14.12 -22.99 29.89
CA PHE A 564 -13.04 -22.07 29.51
C PHE A 564 -11.63 -22.62 29.69
N TYR A 565 -11.43 -23.58 30.60
CA TYR A 565 -10.12 -24.17 30.88
C TYR A 565 -10.06 -25.69 30.66
N THR A 566 -11.15 -26.33 30.19
CA THR A 566 -11.22 -27.80 30.00
C THR A 566 -11.18 -28.24 28.53
N THR A 567 -11.28 -27.32 27.56
CA THR A 567 -11.24 -27.63 26.13
C THR A 567 -9.84 -28.00 25.65
N LYS A 568 -9.64 -29.29 25.37
CA LYS A 568 -8.40 -29.92 24.84
C LYS A 568 -7.98 -29.49 23.42
N GLY A 569 -8.45 -28.35 22.90
CA GLY A 569 -8.07 -27.83 21.59
C GLY A 569 -6.90 -26.84 21.71
N SER A 570 -5.85 -27.03 20.91
CA SER A 570 -4.59 -26.26 20.97
C SER A 570 -4.78 -24.73 20.95
N ASN A 571 -5.74 -24.20 20.19
CA ASN A 571 -5.97 -22.75 20.10
C ASN A 571 -6.70 -22.15 21.32
N SER A 572 -7.56 -22.93 22.00
CA SER A 572 -8.32 -22.48 23.17
C SER A 572 -7.41 -22.29 24.39
N TYR A 573 -6.41 -23.17 24.53
CA TYR A 573 -5.45 -23.11 25.62
C TYR A 573 -4.53 -21.88 25.51
N CYS A 574 -4.05 -21.54 24.31
CA CYS A 574 -3.22 -20.35 24.10
C CYS A 574 -3.93 -19.04 24.48
N CYS A 575 -5.22 -18.91 24.13
CA CYS A 575 -5.99 -17.72 24.49
C CYS A 575 -6.24 -17.64 26.00
N PHE A 576 -6.51 -18.78 26.63
CA PHE A 576 -6.71 -18.88 28.07
C PHE A 576 -5.42 -18.58 28.86
N SER A 577 -4.29 -19.17 28.49
CA SER A 577 -3.00 -18.91 29.15
C SER A 577 -2.64 -17.42 29.04
N TYR A 578 -2.91 -16.80 27.89
CA TYR A 578 -2.75 -15.36 27.68
C TYR A 578 -3.56 -14.49 28.65
N LEU A 579 -4.83 -14.84 28.90
CA LEU A 579 -5.65 -14.18 29.92
C LEU A 579 -5.01 -14.29 31.30
N ILE A 580 -4.59 -15.50 31.70
CA ILE A 580 -3.97 -15.73 33.01
C ILE A 580 -2.73 -14.86 33.20
N TYR A 581 -1.84 -14.78 32.20
CA TYR A 581 -0.67 -13.90 32.27
C TYR A 581 -1.06 -12.45 32.45
N ARG A 582 -2.04 -11.96 31.69
CA ARG A 582 -2.48 -10.57 31.78
C ARG A 582 -3.09 -10.24 33.13
N LEU A 583 -3.88 -11.14 33.71
CA LEU A 583 -4.43 -10.94 35.05
C LEU A 583 -3.32 -10.86 36.10
N ILE A 584 -2.31 -11.74 36.02
CA ILE A 584 -1.18 -11.75 36.94
C ILE A 584 -0.28 -10.52 36.76
N GLU A 585 0.08 -10.15 35.52
CA GLU A 585 0.94 -8.99 35.26
C GLU A 585 0.29 -7.65 35.63
N LYS A 586 -1.04 -7.55 35.54
CA LYS A 586 -1.77 -6.31 35.78
C LYS A 586 -1.78 -5.90 37.25
N ASP A 587 -1.78 -6.84 38.19
CA ASP A 587 -1.84 -6.53 39.63
C ASP A 587 -0.66 -7.08 40.46
N ASN A 588 0.14 -8.02 39.93
CA ASN A 588 1.22 -8.76 40.61
C ASN A 588 0.86 -9.33 42.01
N SER A 589 -0.42 -9.32 42.37
CA SER A 589 -0.97 -9.63 43.68
C SER A 589 -2.00 -10.76 43.61
N PHE A 590 -2.26 -11.27 42.40
CA PHE A 590 -3.13 -12.41 42.13
C PHE A 590 -4.59 -12.14 42.52
N GLN A 591 -4.97 -10.89 42.83
CA GLN A 591 -6.31 -10.53 43.26
C GLN A 591 -7.31 -10.66 42.11
N LEU A 592 -6.94 -10.21 40.91
CA LEU A 592 -7.73 -10.32 39.70
C LEU A 592 -7.87 -11.80 39.28
N LEU A 593 -6.80 -12.58 39.42
CA LEU A 593 -6.84 -14.02 39.16
C LEU A 593 -7.74 -14.73 40.17
N ASP A 594 -7.61 -14.44 41.47
CA ASP A 594 -8.49 -14.99 42.52
C ASP A 594 -9.95 -14.64 42.29
N LYS A 595 -10.23 -13.41 41.84
CA LYS A 595 -11.59 -12.97 41.52
C LYS A 595 -12.15 -13.76 40.33
N PHE A 596 -11.33 -13.98 39.29
CA PHE A 596 -11.70 -14.84 38.16
C PHE A 596 -11.98 -16.29 38.60
N VAL A 597 -11.09 -16.87 39.41
CA VAL A 597 -11.23 -18.24 39.93
C VAL A 597 -12.50 -18.39 40.77
N LYS A 598 -12.79 -17.45 41.67
CA LYS A 598 -14.01 -17.45 42.50
C LYS A 598 -15.28 -17.21 41.69
N TRP A 599 -15.18 -16.50 40.56
CA TRP A 599 -16.29 -16.32 39.64
C TRP A 599 -16.59 -17.59 38.82
N CYS A 600 -15.56 -18.35 38.46
CA CYS A 600 -15.68 -19.64 37.74
C CYS A 600 -16.11 -20.79 38.67
N PHE A 601 -15.63 -20.81 39.91
CA PHE A 601 -15.85 -21.92 40.84
C PHE A 601 -16.38 -21.44 42.17
N THR A 602 -17.46 -22.07 42.60
CA THR A 602 -18.03 -21.90 43.94
C THR A 602 -17.55 -22.97 44.92
N ASP A 603 -17.02 -24.09 44.41
CA ASP A 603 -16.52 -25.22 45.20
C ASP A 603 -15.00 -25.12 45.43
N ILE A 604 -14.59 -25.15 46.71
CA ILE A 604 -13.20 -25.10 47.13
C ILE A 604 -12.35 -26.25 46.56
N GLN A 605 -12.93 -27.43 46.36
CA GLN A 605 -12.22 -28.55 45.75
C GLN A 605 -11.89 -28.28 44.29
N LYS A 606 -12.82 -27.67 43.53
CA LYS A 606 -12.60 -27.24 42.15
C LYS A 606 -11.59 -26.11 42.05
N ILE A 607 -11.63 -25.15 42.98
CA ILE A 607 -10.62 -24.08 43.10
C ILE A 607 -9.23 -24.68 43.28
N ASN A 608 -9.06 -25.60 44.22
CA ASN A 608 -7.78 -26.24 44.49
C ASN A 608 -7.31 -27.11 43.29
N HIS A 609 -8.24 -27.77 42.62
CA HIS A 609 -7.93 -28.50 41.39
C HIS A 609 -7.45 -27.56 40.27
N PHE A 610 -8.16 -26.44 40.04
CA PHE A 610 -7.78 -25.44 39.05
C PHE A 610 -6.41 -24.82 39.35
N LYS A 611 -6.14 -24.50 40.62
CA LYS A 611 -4.85 -24.00 41.08
C LYS A 611 -3.71 -24.95 40.73
N LYS A 612 -3.87 -26.24 40.97
CA LYS A 612 -2.87 -27.25 40.57
C LYS A 612 -2.77 -27.39 39.06
N TRP A 613 -3.91 -27.39 38.37
CA TRP A 613 -3.98 -27.51 36.92
C TRP A 613 -3.24 -26.36 36.23
N ILE A 614 -3.33 -25.11 36.70
CA ILE A 614 -2.69 -23.95 36.03
C ILE A 614 -1.16 -24.05 35.94
N LEU A 615 -0.52 -24.74 36.89
CA LEU A 615 0.92 -24.95 36.92
C LEU A 615 1.36 -26.02 35.93
N CYS A 616 0.51 -27.04 35.72
CA CYS A 616 0.78 -28.13 34.79
C CYS A 616 -0.54 -28.62 34.14
N PRO A 617 -1.05 -27.92 33.12
CA PRO A 617 -2.34 -28.24 32.50
C PRO A 617 -2.39 -29.60 31.82
N GLN A 618 -1.24 -30.06 31.33
CA GLN A 618 -0.98 -31.38 30.79
C GLN A 618 0.45 -31.76 31.17
N ASP A 619 0.75 -33.06 31.25
CA ASP A 619 2.11 -33.52 31.48
C ASP A 619 3.06 -32.92 30.43
N GLY A 620 4.09 -32.22 30.89
CA GLY A 620 5.06 -31.53 30.02
C GLY A 620 4.62 -30.16 29.50
N ILE A 621 3.57 -29.56 30.06
CA ILE A 621 3.18 -28.17 29.76
C ILE A 621 3.21 -27.34 31.05
N TYR A 622 4.17 -26.42 31.15
CA TYR A 622 4.50 -25.55 32.29
C TYR A 622 4.44 -24.07 31.90
N SER A 623 3.72 -23.76 30.83
CA SER A 623 3.68 -22.44 30.18
C SER A 623 3.71 -21.25 31.15
N LEU A 624 2.92 -21.25 32.24
CA LEU A 624 2.87 -20.13 33.19
C LEU A 624 4.27 -19.77 33.74
N CYS A 625 4.98 -20.77 34.25
CA CYS A 625 6.32 -20.60 34.78
C CYS A 625 7.35 -20.41 33.65
N THR A 626 7.22 -21.13 32.53
CA THR A 626 8.07 -20.95 31.34
C THR A 626 8.15 -19.48 30.92
N TYR A 627 7.00 -18.85 30.70
CA TYR A 627 6.92 -17.46 30.26
C TYR A 627 7.48 -16.46 31.29
N GLN A 628 7.22 -16.68 32.58
CA GLN A 628 7.71 -15.80 33.64
C GLN A 628 9.24 -15.91 33.80
N LEU A 629 9.78 -17.13 33.69
CA LEU A 629 11.22 -17.38 33.77
C LEU A 629 11.94 -16.85 32.53
N GLN A 630 11.44 -17.07 31.31
CA GLN A 630 12.00 -16.46 30.09
C GLN A 630 12.13 -14.93 30.17
N LYS A 631 11.22 -14.26 30.91
CA LYS A 631 11.27 -12.81 31.16
C LYS A 631 12.06 -12.39 32.41
N TYR A 632 12.82 -13.31 33.01
CA TYR A 632 13.59 -13.12 34.25
C TYR A 632 12.75 -12.67 35.47
N LYS A 633 11.44 -12.98 35.51
CA LYS A 633 10.52 -12.59 36.60
C LYS A 633 10.46 -13.66 37.71
N PHE A 634 11.59 -13.98 38.32
CA PHE A 634 11.70 -15.05 39.33
C PHE A 634 10.78 -14.88 40.54
N GLU A 635 10.64 -13.67 41.08
CA GLU A 635 9.75 -13.40 42.22
C GLU A 635 8.28 -13.67 41.88
N LEU A 636 7.87 -13.38 40.63
CA LEU A 636 6.52 -13.63 40.16
C LEU A 636 6.28 -15.14 39.93
N ALA A 637 7.31 -15.86 39.49
CA ALA A 637 7.29 -17.31 39.37
C ALA A 637 7.16 -17.99 40.74
N ASP A 638 7.91 -17.55 41.76
CA ASP A 638 7.73 -18.06 43.13
C ASP A 638 6.34 -17.77 43.67
N LYS A 639 5.82 -16.55 43.47
CA LYS A 639 4.44 -16.22 43.87
C LYS A 639 3.41 -17.07 43.14
N SER A 640 3.62 -17.39 41.86
CA SER A 640 2.71 -18.23 41.06
C SER A 640 2.67 -19.67 41.58
N VAL A 641 3.85 -20.24 41.85
CA VAL A 641 3.95 -21.60 42.40
C VAL A 641 3.41 -21.66 43.82
N ALA A 642 3.72 -20.67 44.67
CA ALA A 642 3.19 -20.58 46.03
C ALA A 642 1.67 -20.34 46.08
N TRP A 643 1.11 -19.62 45.11
CA TRP A 643 -0.35 -19.39 45.02
C TRP A 643 -1.11 -20.67 44.66
N ALA A 644 -0.48 -21.58 43.91
CA ALA A 644 -1.07 -22.80 43.39
C ALA A 644 -0.76 -24.06 44.21
N ALA A 645 0.41 -24.15 44.84
CA ALA A 645 0.83 -25.27 45.67
C ALA A 645 0.32 -25.13 47.12
N MET A 646 -0.04 -26.26 47.74
CA MET A 646 -0.65 -26.27 49.07
C MET A 646 0.37 -26.54 50.20
N SER A 647 1.61 -26.91 49.87
CA SER A 647 2.71 -27.14 50.82
C SER A 647 4.08 -26.89 50.19
N HIS A 648 5.13 -26.71 50.99
CA HIS A 648 6.52 -26.58 50.49
C HIS A 648 6.99 -27.84 49.75
N GLU A 649 6.60 -29.03 50.21
CA GLU A 649 6.92 -30.30 49.55
C GLU A 649 6.32 -30.38 48.12
N GLU A 650 5.11 -29.85 47.91
CA GLU A 650 4.50 -29.81 46.57
C GLU A 650 5.23 -28.84 45.63
N ILE A 651 5.76 -27.73 46.15
CA ILE A 651 6.56 -26.76 45.40
C ILE A 651 7.85 -27.42 44.92
N ASP A 652 8.56 -28.11 45.82
CA ASP A 652 9.83 -28.77 45.50
C ASP A 652 9.63 -29.89 44.48
N LEU A 653 8.56 -30.69 44.64
CA LEU A 653 8.22 -31.74 43.68
C LEU A 653 7.92 -31.15 42.29
N PHE A 654 7.16 -30.05 42.23
CA PHE A 654 6.84 -29.35 40.99
C PHE A 654 8.10 -28.81 40.30
N LYS A 655 8.93 -28.05 41.02
CA LYS A 655 10.17 -27.47 40.49
C LYS A 655 11.12 -28.55 39.97
N ASN A 656 11.28 -29.65 40.71
CA ASN A 656 12.09 -30.79 40.30
C ASN A 656 11.56 -31.47 39.04
N LYS A 657 10.23 -31.64 38.91
CA LYS A 657 9.61 -32.22 37.71
C LYS A 657 9.77 -31.29 36.49
N PHE A 658 9.58 -29.99 36.68
CA PHE A 658 9.69 -29.01 35.60
C PHE A 658 11.13 -28.89 35.07
N MET A 659 12.13 -28.88 35.95
CA MET A 659 13.53 -28.74 35.56
C MET A 659 14.01 -29.84 34.59
N VAL A 660 13.49 -31.06 34.75
CA VAL A 660 13.89 -32.21 33.92
C VAL A 660 12.91 -32.49 32.77
N ASP A 661 11.96 -31.60 32.54
CA ASP A 661 11.04 -31.71 31.42
C ASP A 661 11.64 -31.11 30.14
N LYS A 662 11.16 -31.53 28.97
CA LYS A 662 11.63 -30.99 27.68
C LYS A 662 11.35 -29.50 27.53
N GLU A 663 10.30 -28.97 28.16
CA GLU A 663 9.97 -27.55 28.03
C GLU A 663 11.05 -26.62 28.61
N ILE A 664 11.96 -27.14 29.45
CA ILE A 664 13.12 -26.38 29.94
C ILE A 664 14.00 -25.87 28.79
N GLU A 665 14.03 -26.57 27.64
CA GLU A 665 14.71 -26.16 26.41
C GLU A 665 14.36 -24.73 26.01
N TYR A 666 13.06 -24.40 26.01
CA TYR A 666 12.58 -23.08 25.62
C TYR A 666 13.03 -21.98 26.59
N ILE A 667 13.27 -22.29 27.86
CA ILE A 667 13.83 -21.32 28.81
C ILE A 667 15.33 -21.17 28.55
N LEU A 668 16.04 -22.28 28.33
CA LEU A 668 17.49 -22.28 28.20
C LEU A 668 17.98 -21.49 26.98
N ASP A 669 17.25 -21.52 25.87
CA ASP A 669 17.55 -20.73 24.67
C ASP A 669 17.65 -19.22 24.96
N ASP A 670 16.76 -18.69 25.81
CA ASP A 670 16.72 -17.26 26.18
C ASP A 670 17.82 -16.85 27.19
N TYR A 671 18.58 -17.81 27.70
CA TYR A 671 19.60 -17.59 28.74
C TYR A 671 21.05 -17.80 28.22
N MET A 672 21.22 -18.10 26.93
CA MET A 672 22.50 -18.45 26.30
C MET A 672 23.59 -17.37 26.42
N GLU A 673 23.22 -16.10 26.60
CA GLU A 673 24.18 -14.97 26.66
C GLU A 673 24.22 -14.25 28.03
N GLU A 674 23.41 -14.66 29.02
CA GLU A 674 23.28 -13.96 30.32
C GLU A 674 23.65 -14.85 31.52
N GLN A 675 24.96 -15.05 31.76
CA GLN A 675 25.49 -15.94 32.82
C GLN A 675 24.98 -15.62 34.24
N ASP A 676 24.76 -14.34 34.57
CA ASP A 676 24.23 -13.92 35.88
C ASP A 676 22.75 -14.32 36.08
N LYS A 677 21.96 -14.32 35.00
CA LYS A 677 20.57 -14.78 35.03
C LYS A 677 20.48 -16.29 35.15
N LEU A 678 21.44 -16.99 34.56
CA LEU A 678 21.53 -18.44 34.62
C LEU A 678 21.64 -18.96 36.06
N GLN A 679 22.50 -18.33 36.86
CA GLN A 679 22.63 -18.65 38.29
C GLN A 679 21.32 -18.40 39.05
N SER A 680 20.61 -17.32 38.71
CA SER A 680 19.31 -17.00 39.29
C SER A 680 18.24 -18.05 38.93
N LEU A 681 18.28 -18.60 37.71
CA LEU A 681 17.40 -19.67 37.26
C LEU A 681 17.67 -20.98 38.01
N ILE A 682 18.93 -21.39 38.14
CA ILE A 682 19.32 -22.59 38.89
C ILE A 682 18.88 -22.45 40.36
N LYS A 683 19.13 -21.28 40.96
CA LYS A 683 18.71 -20.97 42.33
C LYS A 683 17.19 -21.05 42.50
N TRP A 684 16.42 -20.55 41.52
CA TRP A 684 14.96 -20.62 41.56
C TRP A 684 14.44 -22.06 41.59
N PHE A 685 15.04 -22.97 40.81
CA PHE A 685 14.69 -24.38 40.84
C PHE A 685 15.07 -25.06 42.16
N SER A 686 16.13 -24.60 42.84
CA SER A 686 16.67 -25.19 44.08
C SER A 686 16.74 -26.72 44.03
N PRO A 687 17.37 -27.30 42.98
CA PRO A 687 17.25 -28.73 42.69
C PRO A 687 18.02 -29.60 43.69
N SER A 688 17.52 -30.80 43.91
CA SER A 688 18.28 -31.81 44.66
C SER A 688 19.48 -32.31 43.86
N ILE A 689 20.51 -32.83 44.54
CA ILE A 689 21.72 -33.39 43.90
C ILE A 689 21.37 -34.45 42.84
N GLU A 690 20.33 -35.25 43.08
CA GLU A 690 19.86 -36.27 42.13
C GLU A 690 19.24 -35.65 40.86
N ILE A 691 18.46 -34.57 41.01
CA ILE A 691 17.81 -33.88 39.90
C ILE A 691 18.83 -33.12 39.06
N ILE A 692 19.85 -32.53 39.67
CA ILE A 692 20.96 -31.90 38.95
C ILE A 692 21.66 -32.90 38.02
N LYS A 693 21.88 -34.15 38.48
CA LYS A 693 22.50 -35.20 37.65
C LYS A 693 21.64 -35.54 36.43
N LYS A 694 20.33 -35.67 36.60
CA LYS A 694 19.37 -35.91 35.50
C LYS A 694 19.31 -34.73 34.53
N PHE A 695 19.35 -33.50 35.05
CA PHE A 695 19.34 -32.29 34.25
C PHE A 695 20.62 -32.14 33.40
N LYS A 696 21.79 -32.50 33.94
CA LYS A 696 23.04 -32.57 33.15
C LYS A 696 22.93 -33.46 31.92
N GLU A 697 22.29 -34.62 32.04
CA GLU A 697 22.09 -35.53 30.90
C GLU A 697 21.23 -34.89 29.81
N ILE A 698 20.23 -34.08 30.19
CA ILE A 698 19.37 -33.32 29.27
C ILE A 698 20.18 -32.26 28.52
N ILE A 699 21.00 -31.48 29.24
CA ILE A 699 21.88 -30.44 28.65
C ILE A 699 22.95 -31.05 27.75
N LEU A 700 23.60 -32.14 28.16
CA LEU A 700 24.64 -32.81 27.36
C LEU A 700 24.10 -33.36 26.02
N ASN A 701 22.81 -33.67 25.96
CA ASN A 701 22.14 -34.13 24.73
C ASN A 701 21.71 -32.98 23.82
N MET A 702 21.57 -31.76 24.34
CA MET A 702 21.43 -30.56 23.52
C MET A 702 22.84 -30.18 23.05
N HIS A 703 23.05 -30.00 21.75
CA HIS A 703 24.39 -29.73 21.19
C HIS A 703 24.97 -28.33 21.52
N TYR A 704 24.65 -27.77 22.70
CA TYR A 704 24.96 -26.40 23.09
C TYR A 704 25.65 -26.31 24.46
N ASN A 705 26.85 -25.70 24.43
CA ASN A 705 27.64 -25.04 25.48
C ASN A 705 28.29 -25.81 26.65
N SER A 706 29.60 -25.59 26.81
CA SER A 706 30.46 -25.96 27.96
C SER A 706 30.18 -25.13 29.22
N ASP A 707 29.74 -23.89 29.06
CA ASP A 707 29.73 -22.88 30.14
C ASP A 707 28.54 -23.06 31.11
N PHE A 708 27.47 -23.69 30.61
CA PHE A 708 26.32 -24.10 31.44
C PHE A 708 26.69 -25.25 32.39
N SER A 709 27.47 -26.22 31.90
CA SER A 709 27.98 -27.33 32.73
C SER A 709 28.82 -26.80 33.89
N GLU A 710 29.71 -25.83 33.62
CA GLU A 710 30.57 -25.23 34.64
C GLU A 710 29.78 -24.50 35.73
N SER A 711 28.70 -23.79 35.37
CA SER A 711 27.83 -23.12 36.34
C SER A 711 27.05 -24.12 37.21
N LEU A 712 26.65 -25.25 36.63
CA LEU A 712 25.99 -26.34 37.36
C LEU A 712 26.98 -27.11 38.26
N ASP A 713 28.23 -27.27 37.83
CA ASP A 713 29.33 -27.84 38.62
C ASP A 713 29.63 -26.97 39.85
N ARG A 714 29.66 -25.65 39.68
CA ARG A 714 29.84 -24.69 40.78
C ARG A 714 28.73 -24.77 41.82
N TYR A 715 27.47 -24.81 41.37
CA TYR A 715 26.32 -24.98 42.27
C TYR A 715 26.34 -26.33 43.01
N LEU A 716 26.73 -27.42 42.34
CA LEU A 716 26.95 -28.72 43.00
C LEU A 716 28.01 -28.65 44.07
N GLN A 717 29.13 -28.01 43.78
CA GLN A 717 30.23 -27.86 44.73
C GLN A 717 29.82 -27.00 45.94
N GLU A 718 29.03 -25.94 45.73
CA GLU A 718 28.43 -25.16 46.82
C GLU A 718 27.46 -25.99 47.67
N CYS A 719 26.59 -26.80 47.05
CA CYS A 719 25.66 -27.67 47.77
C CYS A 719 26.37 -28.78 48.54
N GLU A 720 27.38 -29.42 47.94
CA GLU A 720 28.19 -30.48 48.58
C GLU A 720 29.04 -29.92 49.73
N ASN A 721 29.54 -28.68 49.62
CA ASN A 721 30.25 -28.01 50.70
C ASN A 721 29.33 -27.66 51.87
N VAL A 722 28.10 -27.18 51.61
CA VAL A 722 27.11 -26.91 52.66
C VAL A 722 26.69 -28.20 53.37
N ASP A 723 26.46 -29.29 52.63
CA ASP A 723 26.17 -30.61 53.22
C ASP A 723 27.37 -31.13 54.04
N HIS A 724 28.60 -30.87 53.58
CA HIS A 724 29.82 -31.23 54.31
C HIS A 724 29.99 -30.40 55.60
N ASP A 725 29.72 -29.10 55.56
CA ASP A 725 29.82 -28.19 56.70
C ASP A 725 28.73 -28.48 57.74
N ILE A 726 27.48 -28.76 57.33
CA ILE A 726 26.41 -29.20 58.25
C ILE A 726 26.78 -30.53 58.89
N LYS A 727 27.33 -31.48 58.13
CA LYS A 727 27.73 -32.79 58.65
C LYS A 727 28.94 -32.68 59.58
N ASN A 728 29.86 -31.75 59.32
CA ASN A 728 30.97 -31.44 60.21
C ASN A 728 30.49 -30.71 61.46
N ASP A 729 29.59 -29.73 61.37
CA ASP A 729 29.02 -29.03 62.55
C ASP A 729 28.20 -29.98 63.42
N VAL A 730 27.42 -30.87 62.81
CA VAL A 730 26.70 -31.93 63.54
C VAL A 730 27.71 -32.88 64.19
N ASN A 731 28.76 -33.31 63.48
CA ASN A 731 29.79 -34.18 64.05
C ASN A 731 30.61 -33.49 65.16
N ASP A 732 30.98 -32.22 65.01
CA ASP A 732 31.67 -31.38 66.00
C ASP A 732 30.79 -31.16 67.23
N THR A 733 29.49 -30.95 67.02
CA THR A 733 28.51 -30.85 68.10
C THR A 733 28.37 -32.21 68.79
N MET A 734 28.33 -33.31 68.04
CA MET A 734 28.25 -34.67 68.57
C MET A 734 29.54 -35.08 69.31
N GLU A 735 30.72 -34.65 68.84
CA GLU A 735 32.02 -34.84 69.51
C GLU A 735 32.13 -33.98 70.77
N LYS A 736 31.70 -32.71 70.74
CA LYS A 736 31.61 -31.86 71.95
C LYS A 736 30.63 -32.43 72.96
N LEU A 737 29.52 -33.01 72.49
CA LEU A 737 28.56 -33.72 73.34
C LEU A 737 29.18 -34.97 73.96
N LEU A 738 29.90 -35.77 73.19
CA LEU A 738 30.60 -36.97 73.68
C LEU A 738 31.72 -36.62 74.67
N LEU A 739 32.52 -35.59 74.41
CA LEU A 739 33.57 -35.08 75.32
C LEU A 739 33.00 -34.51 76.62
N ASN A 740 31.85 -33.82 76.56
CA ASN A 740 31.16 -33.37 77.76
C ASN A 740 30.60 -34.56 78.55
N VAL A 741 30.05 -35.58 77.89
CA VAL A 741 29.58 -36.81 78.55
C VAL A 741 30.74 -37.59 79.20
N GLU A 742 31.91 -37.67 78.58
CA GLU A 742 33.09 -38.33 79.16
C GLU A 742 33.68 -37.55 80.35
N ASN A 743 33.69 -36.22 80.33
CA ASN A 743 34.14 -35.41 81.47
C ASN A 743 33.15 -35.45 82.66
N ILE A 744 31.86 -35.67 82.39
CA ILE A 744 30.79 -35.77 83.39
C ILE A 744 30.89 -37.05 84.26
N ILE A 745 31.50 -38.13 83.75
CA ILE A 745 31.67 -39.39 84.51
C ILE A 745 32.69 -39.26 85.67
N SER A 746 33.36 -38.10 85.80
CA SER A 746 34.38 -37.88 86.84
C SER A 746 34.00 -36.89 87.97
N ASN A 747 32.85 -36.21 87.95
CA ASN A 747 32.41 -35.31 89.04
C ASN A 747 30.89 -35.06 89.04
N ASP A 748 30.15 -35.70 89.96
CA ASP A 748 28.68 -35.77 90.01
C ASP A 748 27.93 -34.44 90.18
N GLN A 749 28.57 -33.36 90.66
CA GLN A 749 27.89 -32.08 90.88
C GLN A 749 27.92 -31.14 89.66
N LEU A 750 28.85 -31.34 88.71
CA LEU A 750 28.93 -30.56 87.46
C LEU A 750 28.01 -31.13 86.36
N ALA A 751 27.72 -32.44 86.43
CA ALA A 751 26.85 -33.17 85.52
C ALA A 751 25.45 -32.56 85.36
N VAL A 752 24.83 -32.18 86.48
CA VAL A 752 23.45 -31.70 86.51
C VAL A 752 23.31 -30.29 85.94
N ASN A 753 24.31 -29.43 86.13
CA ASN A 753 24.31 -28.08 85.56
C ASN A 753 24.64 -28.11 84.05
N ALA A 754 25.54 -28.99 83.62
CA ALA A 754 25.88 -29.14 82.20
C ALA A 754 24.70 -29.70 81.39
N ILE A 755 23.95 -30.68 81.92
CA ILE A 755 22.73 -31.22 81.28
C ILE A 755 21.63 -30.14 81.18
N GLY A 756 21.56 -29.22 82.15
CA GLY A 756 20.65 -28.08 82.12
C GLY A 756 20.96 -27.05 81.01
N GLU A 757 22.23 -26.77 80.75
CA GLU A 757 22.64 -25.92 79.61
C GLU A 757 22.48 -26.63 78.26
N LEU A 758 22.65 -27.96 78.23
CA LEU A 758 22.54 -28.78 77.04
C LEU A 758 21.09 -28.86 76.50
N ALA A 759 20.11 -28.88 77.41
CA ALA A 759 18.69 -28.81 77.07
C ALA A 759 18.21 -27.40 76.66
N LEU A 760 19.06 -26.38 76.80
CA LEU A 760 18.77 -24.98 76.46
C LEU A 760 19.39 -24.58 75.11
N ASN A 761 20.39 -25.33 74.62
CA ASN A 761 21.06 -25.13 73.33
C ASN A 761 20.55 -26.04 72.20
N ILE A 762 19.88 -27.15 72.52
CA ILE A 762 19.05 -27.94 71.58
C ILE A 762 17.68 -27.27 71.48
#